data_AF-A0ABD3WKG4-F1
#
_entry.id   AF-A0ABD3WKG4-F1
#
_cell.length_a   1.000
_cell.length_b   1.000
_cell.length_c   1.000
_cell.angle_alpha   90.00
_cell.angle_beta   90.00
_cell.angle_gamma   90.00
#
_symmetry.space_group_name_H-M   'P 1'
#
loop_
_entity.id
_entity.type
_entity.pdbx_description
1 polymer ?
#
loop_
_entity_poly.entity_id
_entity_poly.type
_entity_poly.pdbx_seq_one_letter_code
_entity_poly.pdbx_strand_id
1 'polypeptide(L)'
;MMYMCYSGICAELRQSLNILLLLIFCDLLFRRPRYTETDSAKCVDKGHQQLCISEERIVYSAFCCNITLRSKSYPVGLGKTHPVSLTLQETTLFPADKTSNHTKSRVNMAFSSLTPQGNPEFVRIGEQYKCIVCKQVARDAMATECGHRLCLPCIDPMFQEAKEPVKCPAQEDDCVPIFRTKIVPDPGGRREIKKLLVFCPNKQYGCSTTVPWRDLEKHMSECTFCPVECPNKSRGCSAVVARNELDNHQKRECNFRPVMCTYCKQEFSFMMIGNHEENECPDATTTCKFCGAGPMKRREIQGHLESCPRKPKECRFKVIGCTYMATEEEVSNHEINDGVHHMEILSIFVTNSDLNRLQLINQIQEIAAERDGLKRRLEQHKEELASLKSQVEALKTASKDAKMRMVSQTERIIQLERKSEDTVKRDVMERCEQQTRELQVTIRELREKLTLLERRPATGVGSSEAGVQVRPEELNDMKQQLTMHDRQFHNLDVRLAELDLRFQVLETASYDGILLWKIRDYTRRKQEAITGKTLSLYSQPFYSSRFGYKMCARVYLNGDGMGKNTHMSLFFVVMRGEYDALLPWPFQQKVTLMLLDQQSGQRHLSDTFKPDPASSSFKRPTTEMNIASGCPLFVSHSVLETPTYIKDDIIFIKLMLDLSNLPPPNPANQ
;
A
#
# COMPACT_ATOMS: atom_id res chain seq x y z
N MET A 1 30.27 63.58 11.67
CA MET A 1 30.64 62.21 11.23
C MET A 1 29.69 61.75 10.11
N MET A 2 29.91 62.14 8.84
CA MET A 2 29.04 61.71 7.71
C MET A 2 29.81 61.14 6.51
N TYR A 3 31.15 61.28 6.46
CA TYR A 3 31.97 60.85 5.32
C TYR A 3 32.38 59.36 5.31
N MET A 4 32.14 58.62 6.39
CA MET A 4 32.54 57.20 6.50
C MET A 4 31.50 56.18 5.99
N CYS A 5 30.23 56.58 5.78
CA CYS A 5 29.20 55.65 5.28
C CYS A 5 29.07 55.63 3.74
N TYR A 6 29.54 56.68 3.05
CA TYR A 6 29.40 56.80 1.59
C TYR A 6 30.40 55.96 0.79
N SER A 7 31.49 55.48 1.41
CA SER A 7 32.50 54.66 0.76
C SER A 7 32.10 53.18 0.63
N GLY A 8 31.45 52.60 1.65
CA GLY A 8 31.05 51.19 1.65
C GLY A 8 29.97 50.85 0.64
N ILE A 9 28.88 51.64 0.61
CA ILE A 9 27.71 51.39 -0.25
C ILE A 9 28.08 51.48 -1.74
N CYS A 10 29.05 52.33 -2.10
CA CYS A 10 29.57 52.43 -3.47
C CYS A 10 30.38 51.20 -3.93
N ALA A 11 30.86 50.34 -3.02
CA ALA A 11 31.60 49.13 -3.39
C ALA A 11 30.66 48.00 -3.82
N GLU A 12 29.66 47.69 -2.98
CA GLU A 12 28.72 46.57 -3.21
C GLU A 12 27.82 46.81 -4.44
N LEU A 13 27.37 48.04 -4.67
CA LEU A 13 26.64 48.40 -5.89
C LEU A 13 27.47 48.19 -7.15
N ARG A 14 28.77 48.52 -7.12
CA ARG A 14 29.68 48.37 -8.27
C ARG A 14 29.99 46.89 -8.54
N GLN A 15 30.09 46.07 -7.50
CA GLN A 15 30.26 44.62 -7.62
C GLN A 15 28.98 43.95 -8.16
N SER A 16 27.81 44.41 -7.70
CA SER A 16 26.49 43.94 -8.17
C SER A 16 26.22 44.29 -9.63
N LEU A 17 26.50 45.53 -10.07
CA LEU A 17 26.38 45.89 -11.49
C LEU A 17 27.33 45.10 -12.39
N ASN A 18 28.57 44.84 -11.95
CA ASN A 18 29.52 44.05 -12.73
C ASN A 18 29.06 42.59 -12.91
N ILE A 19 28.46 41.98 -11.89
CA ILE A 19 27.88 40.62 -11.98
C ILE A 19 26.68 40.62 -12.93
N LEU A 20 25.80 41.63 -12.86
CA LEU A 20 24.65 41.75 -13.75
C LEU A 20 25.08 41.96 -15.21
N LEU A 21 26.10 42.80 -15.46
CA LEU A 21 26.69 43.02 -16.78
C LEU A 21 27.38 41.76 -17.32
N LEU A 22 28.09 40.99 -16.48
CA LEU A 22 28.69 39.71 -16.88
C LEU A 22 27.65 38.69 -17.31
N LEU A 23 26.53 38.57 -16.59
CA LEU A 23 25.43 37.68 -16.96
C LEU A 23 24.79 38.08 -18.30
N ILE A 24 24.57 39.39 -18.52
CA ILE A 24 24.06 39.92 -19.80
C ILE A 24 25.06 39.70 -20.96
N PHE A 25 26.37 39.81 -20.71
CA PHE A 25 27.40 39.54 -21.72
C PHE A 25 27.48 38.05 -22.11
N CYS A 26 27.32 37.14 -21.15
CA CYS A 26 27.31 35.70 -21.41
C CYS A 26 26.14 35.27 -22.31
N ASP A 27 24.91 35.76 -22.05
CA ASP A 27 23.74 35.44 -22.87
C ASP A 27 23.85 36.00 -24.31
N LEU A 28 24.53 37.14 -24.49
CA LEU A 28 24.78 37.74 -25.80
C LEU A 28 25.89 37.03 -26.61
N LEU A 29 26.87 36.42 -25.96
CA LEU A 29 27.99 35.74 -26.63
C LEU A 29 27.64 34.34 -27.16
N PHE A 30 26.66 33.64 -26.57
CA PHE A 30 26.32 32.25 -26.95
C PHE A 30 25.30 32.08 -28.10
N ARG A 31 24.87 33.18 -28.76
CA ARG A 31 24.06 33.12 -30.00
C ARG A 31 24.89 33.38 -31.27
N ARG A 32 25.46 32.32 -31.87
CA ARG A 32 25.96 32.35 -33.27
C ARG A 32 25.59 31.09 -34.08
N PRO A 33 25.59 31.16 -35.43
CA PRO A 33 24.78 30.27 -36.28
C PRO A 33 25.50 28.98 -36.73
N ARG A 34 24.74 28.11 -37.42
CA ARG A 34 25.26 26.92 -38.12
C ARG A 34 25.88 27.28 -39.48
N TYR A 35 27.03 26.71 -39.81
CA TYR A 35 27.51 26.21 -41.14
C TYR A 35 28.98 25.73 -40.92
N THR A 36 29.23 24.40 -40.84
CA THR A 36 29.82 23.50 -41.87
C THR A 36 31.35 23.56 -42.06
N GLU A 37 32.02 22.42 -41.82
CA GLU A 37 33.32 21.97 -42.41
C GLU A 37 34.59 22.80 -42.03
N THR A 38 35.83 22.29 -41.92
CA THR A 38 36.44 20.94 -42.00
C THR A 38 37.77 20.87 -41.19
N ASP A 39 38.44 19.70 -41.17
CA ASP A 39 39.90 19.47 -41.03
C ASP A 39 40.72 19.76 -39.75
N SER A 40 40.93 18.68 -38.98
CA SER A 40 42.25 18.03 -38.70
C SER A 40 43.34 18.65 -37.78
N ALA A 41 43.98 17.74 -37.01
CA ALA A 41 45.38 17.77 -36.51
C ALA A 41 45.80 18.85 -35.49
N LYS A 42 46.83 18.68 -34.63
CA LYS A 42 47.56 17.48 -34.09
C LYS A 42 48.22 17.87 -32.75
N CYS A 43 48.65 16.88 -31.96
CA CYS A 43 49.37 17.09 -30.70
C CYS A 43 50.82 17.60 -30.89
N VAL A 44 51.41 18.15 -29.83
CA VAL A 44 52.74 17.76 -29.31
C VAL A 44 52.85 18.14 -27.83
N ASP A 45 53.63 17.36 -27.06
CA ASP A 45 53.77 17.44 -25.60
C ASP A 45 55.25 17.67 -25.21
N LYS A 46 55.48 18.26 -24.02
CA LYS A 46 56.74 18.48 -23.27
C LYS A 46 56.49 19.56 -22.19
N GLY A 47 56.62 19.33 -20.87
CA GLY A 47 56.90 18.11 -20.12
C GLY A 47 58.27 18.11 -19.42
N HIS A 48 58.28 18.43 -18.12
CA HIS A 48 59.15 18.03 -16.97
C HIS A 48 58.68 18.90 -15.77
N GLN A 49 58.19 18.38 -14.63
CA GLN A 49 58.91 17.66 -13.55
C GLN A 49 59.86 18.59 -12.73
N GLN A 50 59.93 18.52 -11.39
CA GLN A 50 59.39 17.51 -10.46
C GLN A 50 59.25 18.03 -9.02
N LEU A 51 58.24 17.55 -8.28
CA LEU A 51 58.37 17.10 -6.88
C LEU A 51 57.09 16.33 -6.47
N CYS A 52 57.25 15.11 -5.97
CA CYS A 52 56.20 14.26 -5.39
C CYS A 52 56.30 14.35 -3.84
N ILE A 53 55.46 13.81 -2.95
CA ILE A 53 54.84 12.49 -2.72
C ILE A 53 53.74 12.77 -1.65
N SER A 54 52.56 12.16 -1.54
CA SER A 54 51.84 11.03 -2.17
C SER A 54 50.32 11.43 -2.25
N GLU A 55 49.23 10.63 -2.28
CA GLU A 55 48.92 9.19 -2.15
C GLU A 55 47.99 8.69 -3.29
N GLU A 56 47.14 7.71 -3.01
CA GLU A 56 46.59 6.74 -3.96
C GLU A 56 45.11 6.94 -4.35
N ARG A 57 44.76 6.39 -5.51
CA ARG A 57 43.38 6.21 -5.99
C ARG A 57 42.94 4.78 -5.74
N ILE A 58 41.64 4.54 -5.59
CA ILE A 58 40.99 3.40 -6.27
C ILE A 58 39.81 3.92 -7.07
N VAL A 59 39.67 3.40 -8.29
CA VAL A 59 38.60 3.71 -9.26
C VAL A 59 37.58 2.58 -9.25
N TYR A 60 36.30 2.89 -9.42
CA TYR A 60 35.33 1.93 -9.93
C TYR A 60 34.66 2.45 -11.20
N SER A 61 34.36 1.53 -12.11
CA SER A 61 33.97 1.82 -13.49
C SER A 61 32.46 1.89 -13.68
N ALA A 62 32.02 2.70 -14.65
CA ALA A 62 30.71 2.58 -15.29
C ALA A 62 30.94 2.52 -16.80
N PHE A 63 30.74 1.34 -17.40
CA PHE A 63 30.82 1.15 -18.86
C PHE A 63 29.45 1.41 -19.49
N CYS A 64 29.45 2.02 -20.68
CA CYS A 64 28.22 2.53 -21.31
C CYS A 64 27.49 1.50 -22.19
N CYS A 65 26.16 1.63 -22.28
CA CYS A 65 25.47 1.50 -23.58
C CYS A 65 24.15 2.29 -23.66
N ASN A 66 24.17 3.35 -24.46
CA ASN A 66 23.11 3.87 -25.33
C ASN A 66 21.62 3.71 -24.96
N ILE A 67 20.97 4.83 -24.59
CA ILE A 67 19.75 5.27 -25.29
C ILE A 67 19.93 6.75 -25.68
N THR A 68 19.58 7.11 -26.91
CA THR A 68 19.71 8.46 -27.47
C THR A 68 18.46 9.29 -27.19
N LEU A 69 18.61 10.49 -26.60
CA LEU A 69 17.54 11.49 -26.52
C LEU A 69 17.85 12.69 -27.43
N ARG A 70 16.98 12.94 -28.41
CA ARG A 70 16.92 14.23 -29.14
C ARG A 70 15.86 15.11 -28.51
N SER A 71 16.20 16.39 -28.33
CA SER A 71 15.31 17.39 -27.73
C SER A 71 14.28 17.95 -28.72
N LYS A 72 13.09 18.28 -28.19
CA LYS A 72 12.26 19.40 -28.64
C LYS A 72 11.75 20.13 -27.41
N SER A 73 11.87 21.45 -27.42
CA SER A 73 11.48 22.34 -26.32
C SER A 73 10.27 23.18 -26.72
N TYR A 74 9.43 23.50 -25.75
CA TYR A 74 8.43 24.57 -25.82
C TYR A 74 8.47 25.38 -24.50
N PRO A 75 8.25 26.70 -24.53
CA PRO A 75 8.46 27.58 -23.38
C PRO A 75 7.26 27.62 -22.41
N VAL A 76 7.52 28.11 -21.20
CA VAL A 76 6.54 28.23 -20.10
C VAL A 76 5.70 29.51 -20.25
N GLY A 77 4.39 29.39 -20.01
CA GLY A 77 3.46 30.50 -19.78
C GLY A 77 2.79 30.37 -18.41
N LEU A 78 2.55 31.49 -17.71
CA LEU A 78 2.10 31.51 -16.31
C LEU A 78 0.63 31.12 -16.13
N GLY A 79 0.35 30.28 -15.14
CA GLY A 79 -1.01 29.89 -14.71
C GLY A 79 -1.16 29.99 -13.18
N LYS A 80 -2.37 30.32 -12.70
CA LYS A 80 -2.66 30.55 -11.28
C LYS A 80 -2.99 29.25 -10.51
N THR A 81 -2.93 29.34 -9.18
CA THR A 81 -3.17 28.25 -8.22
C THR A 81 -4.60 27.72 -8.22
N HIS A 82 -4.78 26.39 -8.18
CA HIS A 82 -5.55 25.65 -7.16
C HIS A 82 -5.30 24.12 -7.32
N PRO A 83 -5.52 23.30 -6.28
CA PRO A 83 -4.98 21.93 -6.24
C PRO A 83 -5.87 20.91 -6.97
N VAL A 84 -5.22 19.97 -7.69
CA VAL A 84 -5.86 18.78 -8.28
C VAL A 84 -5.25 17.53 -7.65
N SER A 85 -6.10 16.59 -7.22
CA SER A 85 -5.67 15.33 -6.62
C SER A 85 -5.20 14.34 -7.71
N LEU A 86 -4.01 13.77 -7.54
CA LEU A 86 -3.46 12.77 -8.45
C LEU A 86 -4.06 11.38 -8.17
N THR A 87 -4.87 10.89 -9.10
CA THR A 87 -5.29 9.49 -9.17
C THR A 87 -4.49 8.77 -10.26
N LEU A 88 -3.76 7.72 -9.88
CA LEU A 88 -3.06 6.86 -10.83
C LEU A 88 -4.02 5.76 -11.31
N GLN A 89 -4.24 5.70 -12.63
CA GLN A 89 -4.85 4.55 -13.31
C GLN A 89 -3.79 3.89 -14.19
N GLU A 90 -3.42 2.65 -13.88
CA GLU A 90 -2.53 1.86 -14.72
C GLU A 90 -3.32 1.21 -15.86
N THR A 91 -3.00 1.58 -17.10
CA THR A 91 -3.57 0.97 -18.30
C THR A 91 -2.74 -0.24 -18.71
N THR A 92 -3.35 -1.43 -18.68
CA THR A 92 -2.68 -2.67 -19.13
C THR A 92 -2.87 -2.88 -20.62
N LEU A 93 -1.77 -3.21 -21.32
CA LEU A 93 -1.76 -3.60 -22.73
C LEU A 93 -1.24 -5.04 -22.86
N PHE A 94 -2.04 -5.91 -23.46
CA PHE A 94 -1.68 -7.31 -23.77
C PHE A 94 -1.56 -7.53 -25.28
N PRO A 95 -0.45 -8.09 -25.78
CA PRO A 95 -0.41 -8.88 -27.01
C PRO A 95 -0.83 -10.33 -26.73
N ALA A 96 -1.30 -11.06 -27.75
CA ALA A 96 -1.73 -12.46 -27.59
C ALA A 96 -1.58 -13.31 -28.86
N ASP A 97 -1.04 -14.52 -28.70
CA ASP A 97 -1.29 -15.75 -29.49
C ASP A 97 -0.87 -16.96 -28.61
N LYS A 98 -1.49 -18.16 -28.55
CA LYS A 98 -2.32 -19.02 -29.42
C LYS A 98 -1.55 -20.16 -30.12
N THR A 99 -1.57 -21.34 -29.49
CA THR A 99 -1.99 -22.68 -30.02
C THR A 99 -1.83 -23.69 -28.86
N SER A 100 -2.85 -24.43 -28.42
CA SER A 100 -3.42 -25.69 -28.99
C SER A 100 -2.43 -26.88 -28.95
N ASN A 101 -2.79 -28.10 -28.53
CA ASN A 101 -4.13 -28.68 -28.41
C ASN A 101 -4.21 -29.95 -27.51
N HIS A 102 -5.40 -30.21 -26.91
CA HIS A 102 -5.94 -31.52 -26.44
C HIS A 102 -5.18 -32.35 -25.36
N THR A 103 -5.80 -33.12 -24.44
CA THR A 103 -7.24 -33.43 -24.17
C THR A 103 -7.49 -33.86 -22.71
N LYS A 104 -8.61 -33.41 -22.08
CA LYS A 104 -9.38 -34.00 -20.93
C LYS A 104 -8.59 -34.47 -19.67
N SER A 105 -8.96 -34.13 -18.42
CA SER A 105 -10.31 -33.89 -17.90
C SER A 105 -10.33 -33.07 -16.59
N ARG A 106 -11.35 -32.19 -16.46
CA ARG A 106 -11.94 -31.53 -15.27
C ARG A 106 -11.05 -30.89 -14.17
N VAL A 107 -11.47 -29.69 -13.77
CA VAL A 107 -10.77 -28.78 -12.86
C VAL A 107 -11.80 -28.00 -12.02
N ASN A 108 -11.44 -27.66 -10.78
CA ASN A 108 -11.71 -26.38 -10.09
C ASN A 108 -10.33 -26.00 -9.50
N MET A 109 -9.57 -24.98 -9.92
CA MET A 109 -9.91 -23.60 -10.31
C MET A 109 -10.75 -22.89 -9.25
N ALA A 110 -10.52 -21.58 -9.10
CA ALA A 110 -11.45 -20.72 -8.38
C ALA A 110 -12.87 -21.00 -8.90
N PHE A 111 -13.83 -21.17 -8.00
CA PHE A 111 -15.21 -21.50 -8.37
C PHE A 111 -15.88 -20.29 -9.04
N SER A 112 -15.52 -20.05 -10.30
CA SER A 112 -16.39 -19.41 -11.27
C SER A 112 -17.73 -20.11 -11.16
N SER A 113 -18.76 -19.40 -10.68
CA SER A 113 -20.10 -19.97 -10.58
C SER A 113 -20.43 -20.61 -11.94
N LEU A 114 -20.77 -21.89 -11.92
CA LEU A 114 -21.11 -22.63 -13.12
C LEU A 114 -22.43 -22.07 -13.67
N THR A 115 -23.31 -21.56 -12.82
CA THR A 115 -24.34 -20.57 -13.22
C THR A 115 -23.70 -19.21 -13.52
N PRO A 116 -24.09 -18.50 -14.61
CA PRO A 116 -23.45 -17.23 -14.98
C PRO A 116 -23.53 -16.14 -13.88
N GLN A 117 -22.64 -15.14 -13.99
CA GLN A 117 -22.55 -14.06 -13.02
C GLN A 117 -23.73 -13.08 -13.11
N GLY A 118 -23.97 -12.34 -12.02
CA GLY A 118 -25.10 -11.39 -11.88
C GLY A 118 -26.45 -12.08 -11.65
N ASN A 119 -27.41 -11.36 -11.04
CA ASN A 119 -28.82 -11.77 -10.90
C ASN A 119 -29.64 -11.04 -11.98
N PRO A 120 -29.82 -11.60 -13.20
CA PRO A 120 -30.65 -10.98 -14.22
C PRO A 120 -32.15 -11.19 -13.95
N GLU A 121 -32.99 -10.36 -14.58
CA GLU A 121 -34.44 -10.54 -14.60
C GLU A 121 -34.79 -11.71 -15.54
N PHE A 122 -35.40 -12.77 -15.01
CA PHE A 122 -35.83 -13.93 -15.80
C PHE A 122 -37.22 -13.71 -16.41
N VAL A 123 -37.40 -14.13 -17.67
CA VAL A 123 -38.67 -13.96 -18.40
C VAL A 123 -39.77 -14.86 -17.85
N ARG A 124 -39.43 -16.11 -17.48
CA ARG A 124 -40.29 -17.07 -16.77
C ARG A 124 -39.43 -17.99 -15.90
N ILE A 125 -39.88 -18.30 -14.69
CA ILE A 125 -39.26 -19.25 -13.77
C ILE A 125 -40.32 -20.28 -13.35
N GLY A 126 -40.09 -21.56 -13.62
CA GLY A 126 -40.86 -22.65 -13.01
C GLY A 126 -40.33 -22.99 -11.62
N GLU A 127 -41.20 -23.41 -10.69
CA GLU A 127 -40.84 -23.76 -9.31
C GLU A 127 -39.70 -24.78 -9.23
N GLN A 128 -39.67 -25.74 -10.16
CA GLN A 128 -38.63 -26.78 -10.24
C GLN A 128 -37.20 -26.25 -10.46
N TYR A 129 -37.03 -24.98 -10.81
CA TYR A 129 -35.72 -24.32 -10.99
C TYR A 129 -35.32 -23.42 -9.81
N LYS A 130 -36.20 -23.24 -8.83
CA LYS A 130 -35.93 -22.42 -7.64
C LYS A 130 -35.22 -23.24 -6.56
N CYS A 131 -34.48 -22.55 -5.69
CA CYS A 131 -33.92 -23.12 -4.48
C CYS A 131 -34.97 -23.12 -3.37
N ILE A 132 -35.17 -24.26 -2.69
CA ILE A 132 -36.15 -24.38 -1.60
C ILE A 132 -35.89 -23.49 -0.38
N VAL A 133 -34.66 -22.98 -0.21
CA VAL A 133 -34.28 -22.06 0.87
C VAL A 133 -34.57 -20.61 0.47
N CYS A 134 -33.83 -20.04 -0.50
CA CYS A 134 -33.96 -18.62 -0.85
C CYS A 134 -35.08 -18.29 -1.85
N LYS A 135 -35.78 -19.31 -2.37
CA LYS A 135 -36.85 -19.23 -3.40
C LYS A 135 -36.47 -18.51 -4.71
N GLN A 136 -35.19 -18.20 -4.92
CA GLN A 136 -34.62 -17.70 -6.19
C GLN A 136 -34.13 -18.85 -7.09
N VAL A 137 -33.85 -18.56 -8.36
CA VAL A 137 -33.27 -19.55 -9.31
C VAL A 137 -31.98 -20.16 -8.74
N ALA A 138 -31.87 -21.49 -8.76
CA ALA A 138 -30.84 -22.21 -8.01
C ALA A 138 -29.41 -22.01 -8.57
N ARG A 139 -28.61 -21.16 -7.90
CA ARG A 139 -27.18 -20.94 -8.20
C ARG A 139 -26.36 -22.19 -7.92
N ASP A 140 -25.59 -22.63 -8.92
CA ASP A 140 -24.79 -23.86 -8.84
C ASP A 140 -25.58 -25.06 -8.31
N ALA A 141 -26.80 -25.24 -8.82
CA ALA A 141 -27.82 -26.13 -8.26
C ALA A 141 -27.30 -27.49 -7.74
N MET A 142 -27.75 -27.80 -6.53
CA MET A 142 -27.52 -29.04 -5.78
C MET A 142 -28.89 -29.69 -5.52
N ALA A 143 -28.95 -31.00 -5.30
CA ALA A 143 -30.18 -31.75 -5.01
C ALA A 143 -30.11 -32.42 -3.63
N THR A 144 -31.25 -32.46 -2.94
CA THR A 144 -31.45 -33.27 -1.72
C THR A 144 -31.71 -34.73 -2.07
N GLU A 145 -31.77 -35.60 -1.06
CA GLU A 145 -32.11 -37.02 -1.25
C GLU A 145 -33.59 -37.24 -1.66
N CYS A 146 -34.48 -36.28 -1.41
CA CYS A 146 -35.83 -36.18 -2.01
C CYS A 146 -35.87 -35.36 -3.32
N GLY A 147 -34.73 -35.05 -3.95
CA GLY A 147 -34.65 -34.44 -5.28
C GLY A 147 -34.90 -32.92 -5.37
N HIS A 148 -35.33 -32.27 -4.28
CA HIS A 148 -35.52 -30.81 -4.23
C HIS A 148 -34.21 -30.03 -4.41
N ARG A 149 -34.30 -28.85 -5.04
CA ARG A 149 -33.12 -28.06 -5.42
C ARG A 149 -32.68 -27.04 -4.39
N LEU A 150 -31.36 -26.92 -4.25
CA LEU A 150 -30.66 -25.96 -3.39
C LEU A 150 -29.66 -25.15 -4.21
N CYS A 151 -29.45 -23.87 -3.87
CA CYS A 151 -28.23 -23.17 -4.30
C CYS A 151 -27.04 -23.72 -3.51
N LEU A 152 -25.85 -23.84 -4.11
CA LEU A 152 -24.63 -24.20 -3.37
C LEU A 152 -24.37 -23.25 -2.17
N PRO A 153 -24.46 -21.91 -2.29
CA PRO A 153 -24.33 -21.00 -1.14
C PRO A 153 -25.50 -21.02 -0.14
N CYS A 154 -26.62 -21.68 -0.44
CA CYS A 154 -27.75 -21.80 0.48
C CYS A 154 -27.70 -23.08 1.32
N ILE A 155 -26.72 -23.96 1.10
CA ILE A 155 -26.51 -25.15 1.94
C ILE A 155 -26.06 -24.73 3.35
N ASP A 156 -24.98 -23.96 3.46
CA ASP A 156 -24.41 -23.65 4.78
C ASP A 156 -25.38 -22.95 5.75
N PRO A 157 -26.14 -21.90 5.35
CA PRO A 157 -27.15 -21.29 6.22
C PRO A 157 -28.24 -22.26 6.68
N MET A 158 -28.65 -23.22 5.84
CA MET A 158 -29.69 -24.20 6.18
C MET A 158 -29.31 -25.14 7.34
N PHE A 159 -28.01 -25.27 7.63
CA PHE A 159 -27.47 -26.07 8.74
C PHE A 159 -26.89 -25.23 9.89
N GLN A 160 -27.04 -23.90 9.89
CA GLN A 160 -26.50 -23.05 10.97
C GLN A 160 -27.40 -23.00 12.22
N GLU A 161 -28.73 -23.02 12.04
CA GLU A 161 -29.69 -22.89 13.16
C GLU A 161 -30.33 -24.22 13.59
N ALA A 162 -30.31 -25.24 12.72
CA ALA A 162 -30.98 -26.52 12.93
C ALA A 162 -29.99 -27.64 13.23
N LYS A 163 -30.29 -28.47 14.24
CA LYS A 163 -29.57 -29.74 14.47
C LYS A 163 -29.85 -30.70 13.31
N GLU A 164 -28.81 -31.35 12.81
CA GLU A 164 -28.92 -32.37 11.76
C GLU A 164 -29.63 -33.63 12.30
N PRO A 165 -30.55 -34.27 11.54
CA PRO A 165 -31.01 -33.92 10.20
C PRO A 165 -32.06 -32.80 10.17
N VAL A 166 -32.00 -31.99 9.10
CA VAL A 166 -32.89 -30.84 8.90
C VAL A 166 -34.13 -31.28 8.11
N LYS A 167 -35.34 -30.92 8.54
CA LYS A 167 -36.58 -31.19 7.78
C LYS A 167 -36.55 -30.41 6.46
N CYS A 168 -36.98 -31.04 5.35
CA CYS A 168 -36.93 -30.42 4.03
C CYS A 168 -37.79 -29.13 3.95
N PRO A 169 -37.23 -27.96 3.56
CA PRO A 169 -37.98 -26.72 3.35
C PRO A 169 -38.99 -26.70 2.19
N ALA A 170 -39.23 -27.84 1.53
CA ALA A 170 -40.31 -28.04 0.56
C ALA A 170 -41.63 -28.47 1.23
N GLN A 171 -41.56 -29.33 2.25
CA GLN A 171 -42.71 -29.87 3.00
C GLN A 171 -43.72 -30.66 2.15
N GLU A 172 -43.26 -31.29 1.08
CA GLU A 172 -44.02 -32.24 0.23
C GLU A 172 -44.04 -33.65 0.86
N ASP A 173 -45.04 -34.49 0.53
CA ASP A 173 -45.30 -35.78 1.22
C ASP A 173 -44.16 -36.81 1.11
N ASP A 174 -43.28 -36.67 0.10
CA ASP A 174 -42.10 -37.52 -0.13
C ASP A 174 -40.80 -36.98 0.49
N CYS A 175 -40.87 -35.87 1.25
CA CYS A 175 -39.71 -35.21 1.83
C CYS A 175 -39.03 -36.03 2.94
N VAL A 176 -37.82 -36.50 2.68
CA VAL A 176 -36.95 -37.11 3.70
C VAL A 176 -36.18 -36.05 4.52
N PRO A 177 -35.73 -36.37 5.75
CA PRO A 177 -34.82 -35.51 6.51
C PRO A 177 -33.48 -35.34 5.78
N ILE A 178 -33.03 -34.10 5.62
CA ILE A 178 -31.82 -33.75 4.86
C ILE A 178 -30.59 -33.85 5.78
N PHE A 179 -29.63 -34.66 5.35
CA PHE A 179 -28.27 -34.71 5.88
C PHE A 179 -27.31 -33.96 4.96
N ARG A 180 -26.34 -33.22 5.52
CA ARG A 180 -25.31 -32.47 4.76
C ARG A 180 -24.49 -33.39 3.86
N THR A 181 -24.24 -34.62 4.31
CA THR A 181 -23.51 -35.68 3.57
C THR A 181 -24.30 -36.28 2.40
N LYS A 182 -25.61 -36.03 2.31
CA LYS A 182 -26.50 -36.57 1.27
C LYS A 182 -26.86 -35.57 0.17
N ILE A 183 -26.45 -34.30 0.29
CA ILE A 183 -26.70 -33.28 -0.73
C ILE A 183 -25.67 -33.42 -1.86
N VAL A 184 -26.15 -33.68 -3.07
CA VAL A 184 -25.30 -33.94 -4.25
C VAL A 184 -25.38 -32.80 -5.28
N PRO A 185 -24.36 -32.58 -6.12
CA PRO A 185 -24.48 -31.67 -7.26
C PRO A 185 -25.58 -32.10 -8.24
N ASP A 186 -26.31 -31.13 -8.82
CA ASP A 186 -27.27 -31.40 -9.90
C ASP A 186 -26.80 -30.82 -11.26
N PRO A 187 -25.98 -31.55 -12.03
CA PRO A 187 -25.65 -31.20 -13.41
C PRO A 187 -26.85 -31.14 -14.37
N GLY A 188 -28.00 -31.75 -14.03
CA GLY A 188 -29.22 -31.69 -14.81
C GLY A 188 -29.89 -30.33 -14.68
N GLY A 189 -30.29 -29.97 -13.46
CA GLY A 189 -30.83 -28.66 -13.12
C GLY A 189 -29.92 -27.52 -13.57
N ARG A 190 -28.59 -27.62 -13.35
CA ARG A 190 -27.61 -26.63 -13.84
C ARG A 190 -27.65 -26.42 -15.36
N ARG A 191 -27.97 -27.44 -16.17
CA ARG A 191 -28.10 -27.30 -17.63
C ARG A 191 -29.41 -26.63 -18.03
N GLU A 192 -30.51 -26.94 -17.37
CA GLU A 192 -31.81 -26.35 -17.68
C GLU A 192 -31.93 -24.92 -17.18
N ILE A 193 -31.42 -24.63 -15.97
CA ILE A 193 -31.32 -23.28 -15.41
C ILE A 193 -30.53 -22.33 -16.32
N LYS A 194 -29.46 -22.83 -16.97
CA LYS A 194 -28.71 -22.07 -17.97
C LYS A 194 -29.53 -21.68 -19.20
N LYS A 195 -30.51 -22.49 -19.61
CA LYS A 195 -31.37 -22.23 -20.78
C LYS A 195 -32.49 -21.23 -20.50
N LEU A 196 -32.79 -20.95 -19.22
CA LEU A 196 -33.84 -20.00 -18.86
C LEU A 196 -33.58 -18.65 -19.53
N LEU A 197 -34.62 -18.09 -20.14
CA LEU A 197 -34.55 -16.80 -20.81
C LEU A 197 -34.49 -15.68 -19.78
N VAL A 198 -33.58 -14.74 -20.01
CA VAL A 198 -33.37 -13.54 -19.20
C VAL A 198 -33.48 -12.31 -20.08
N PHE A 199 -33.97 -11.20 -19.50
CA PHE A 199 -33.91 -9.90 -20.14
C PHE A 199 -32.48 -9.34 -20.09
N CYS A 200 -32.14 -8.56 -21.11
CA CYS A 200 -30.95 -7.71 -21.09
C CYS A 200 -31.01 -6.73 -19.90
N PRO A 201 -29.97 -6.58 -19.06
CA PRO A 201 -29.88 -5.50 -18.07
C PRO A 201 -30.07 -4.09 -18.66
N ASN A 202 -29.69 -3.89 -19.93
CA ASN A 202 -29.90 -2.64 -20.67
C ASN A 202 -31.33 -2.49 -21.23
N LYS A 203 -32.31 -3.25 -20.73
CA LYS A 203 -33.76 -3.10 -21.01
C LYS A 203 -34.26 -1.70 -20.69
N GLN A 204 -33.77 -1.09 -19.61
CA GLN A 204 -34.04 0.32 -19.26
C GLN A 204 -33.46 1.32 -20.27
N TYR A 205 -32.46 0.92 -21.06
CA TYR A 205 -31.85 1.71 -22.14
C TYR A 205 -32.37 1.30 -23.53
N GLY A 206 -33.49 0.57 -23.60
CA GLY A 206 -34.16 0.19 -24.86
C GLY A 206 -33.86 -1.21 -25.39
N CYS A 207 -33.00 -2.01 -24.75
CA CYS A 207 -32.72 -3.37 -25.22
C CYS A 207 -33.85 -4.35 -24.88
N SER A 208 -34.75 -4.60 -25.83
CA SER A 208 -35.83 -5.59 -25.71
C SER A 208 -35.36 -7.05 -25.79
N THR A 209 -34.09 -7.30 -26.11
CA THR A 209 -33.54 -8.65 -26.35
C THR A 209 -33.63 -9.54 -25.11
N THR A 210 -34.26 -10.71 -25.27
CA THR A 210 -34.20 -11.82 -24.31
C THR A 210 -33.28 -12.91 -24.83
N VAL A 211 -32.38 -13.42 -23.98
CA VAL A 211 -31.42 -14.47 -24.34
C VAL A 211 -31.40 -15.57 -23.27
N PRO A 212 -30.94 -16.81 -23.59
CA PRO A 212 -30.65 -17.80 -22.56
C PRO A 212 -29.58 -17.26 -21.60
N TRP A 213 -29.72 -17.48 -20.29
CA TRP A 213 -28.80 -16.95 -19.27
C TRP A 213 -27.33 -17.28 -19.56
N ARG A 214 -27.06 -18.48 -20.10
CA ARG A 214 -25.72 -18.92 -20.55
C ARG A 214 -25.04 -18.02 -21.60
N ASP A 215 -25.82 -17.27 -22.39
CA ASP A 215 -25.31 -16.46 -23.51
C ASP A 215 -25.43 -14.95 -23.23
N LEU A 216 -25.89 -14.57 -22.03
CA LEU A 216 -26.05 -13.17 -21.60
C LEU A 216 -24.74 -12.38 -21.66
N GLU A 217 -23.63 -12.97 -21.23
CA GLU A 217 -22.31 -12.34 -21.24
C GLU A 217 -21.86 -11.98 -22.66
N LYS A 218 -22.09 -12.88 -23.63
CA LYS A 218 -21.87 -12.59 -25.05
C LYS A 218 -22.79 -11.47 -25.54
N HIS A 219 -24.07 -11.50 -25.17
CA HIS A 219 -24.97 -10.41 -25.52
C HIS A 219 -24.49 -9.06 -24.92
N MET A 220 -23.92 -9.03 -23.71
CA MET A 220 -23.41 -7.79 -23.10
C MET A 220 -22.21 -7.20 -23.84
N SER A 221 -21.29 -8.03 -24.36
CA SER A 221 -20.18 -7.53 -25.17
C SER A 221 -20.65 -6.98 -26.52
N GLU A 222 -21.71 -7.54 -27.10
CA GLU A 222 -22.27 -7.16 -28.40
C GLU A 222 -23.38 -6.08 -28.32
N CYS A 223 -23.95 -5.80 -27.15
CA CYS A 223 -25.15 -4.97 -26.97
C CYS A 223 -24.98 -3.51 -27.45
N THR A 224 -25.84 -3.10 -28.38
CA THR A 224 -25.90 -1.73 -28.95
C THR A 224 -26.38 -0.69 -27.94
N PHE A 225 -27.23 -1.09 -26.99
CA PHE A 225 -27.74 -0.23 -25.91
C PHE A 225 -26.86 -0.26 -24.65
N CYS A 226 -25.64 -0.77 -24.76
CA CYS A 226 -24.67 -0.76 -23.67
C CYS A 226 -24.14 0.67 -23.46
N PRO A 227 -24.21 1.23 -22.24
CA PRO A 227 -23.68 2.57 -21.96
C PRO A 227 -22.15 2.59 -22.08
N VAL A 228 -21.63 3.57 -22.81
CA VAL A 228 -20.19 3.74 -23.08
C VAL A 228 -19.78 5.20 -22.89
N GLU A 229 -18.57 5.42 -22.35
CA GLU A 229 -18.01 6.76 -22.18
C GLU A 229 -17.60 7.36 -23.53
N CYS A 230 -17.79 8.68 -23.70
CA CYS A 230 -17.33 9.39 -24.89
C CYS A 230 -15.79 9.45 -24.96
N PRO A 231 -15.12 9.03 -26.06
CA PRO A 231 -13.67 9.12 -26.22
C PRO A 231 -13.08 10.53 -26.07
N ASN A 232 -13.90 11.59 -26.18
CA ASN A 232 -13.50 12.97 -25.89
C ASN A 232 -13.40 13.28 -24.37
N LYS A 233 -13.46 12.28 -23.49
CA LYS A 233 -13.25 12.42 -22.04
C LYS A 233 -11.90 13.05 -21.69
N SER A 234 -10.85 12.71 -22.43
CA SER A 234 -9.52 13.36 -22.36
C SER A 234 -9.52 14.86 -22.75
N ARG A 235 -10.59 15.32 -23.43
CA ARG A 235 -10.81 16.71 -23.84
C ARG A 235 -11.90 17.41 -23.01
N GLY A 236 -12.41 16.77 -21.95
CA GLY A 236 -13.40 17.32 -21.02
C GLY A 236 -14.83 16.77 -21.14
N CYS A 237 -15.10 15.82 -22.05
CA CYS A 237 -16.45 15.29 -22.22
C CYS A 237 -16.81 14.22 -21.17
N SER A 238 -17.72 14.54 -20.25
CA SER A 238 -18.24 13.61 -19.23
C SER A 238 -19.42 12.74 -19.70
N ALA A 239 -19.78 12.77 -20.98
CA ALA A 239 -20.95 12.08 -21.49
C ALA A 239 -20.78 10.56 -21.52
N VAL A 240 -21.81 9.85 -21.01
CA VAL A 240 -22.01 8.40 -21.17
C VAL A 240 -23.29 8.23 -21.98
N VAL A 241 -23.20 7.52 -23.11
CA VAL A 241 -24.28 7.37 -24.09
C VAL A 241 -24.44 5.91 -24.51
N ALA A 242 -25.55 5.54 -25.14
CA ALA A 242 -25.70 4.20 -25.69
C ALA A 242 -24.72 4.00 -26.87
N ARG A 243 -24.18 2.78 -27.04
CA ARG A 243 -23.15 2.49 -28.06
C ARG A 243 -23.62 2.78 -29.51
N ASN A 244 -24.91 2.63 -29.80
CA ASN A 244 -25.51 3.04 -31.08
C ASN A 244 -25.59 4.56 -31.28
N GLU A 245 -25.69 5.33 -30.19
CA GLU A 245 -25.80 6.80 -30.21
C GLU A 245 -24.43 7.49 -30.24
N LEU A 246 -23.37 6.79 -29.81
CA LEU A 246 -22.01 7.34 -29.69
C LEU A 246 -21.49 8.05 -30.96
N ASP A 247 -21.76 7.50 -32.15
CA ASP A 247 -21.32 8.11 -33.41
C ASP A 247 -22.03 9.44 -33.71
N ASN A 248 -23.35 9.50 -33.46
CA ASN A 248 -24.14 10.72 -33.55
C ASN A 248 -23.68 11.75 -32.51
N HIS A 249 -23.50 11.31 -31.26
CA HIS A 249 -22.98 12.15 -30.19
C HIS A 249 -21.63 12.77 -30.57
N GLN A 250 -20.64 11.96 -30.96
CA GLN A 250 -19.31 12.45 -31.33
C GLN A 250 -19.34 13.45 -32.50
N LYS A 251 -20.17 13.22 -33.52
CA LYS A 251 -20.20 14.04 -34.73
C LYS A 251 -21.04 15.31 -34.62
N ARG A 252 -22.13 15.30 -33.84
CA ARG A 252 -23.13 16.37 -33.84
C ARG A 252 -23.31 17.08 -32.49
N GLU A 253 -23.35 16.33 -31.40
CA GLU A 253 -23.79 16.84 -30.09
C GLU A 253 -22.62 17.15 -29.13
N CYS A 254 -21.50 16.45 -29.29
CA CYS A 254 -20.36 16.56 -28.39
C CYS A 254 -19.73 17.95 -28.52
N ASN A 255 -19.91 18.80 -27.51
CA ASN A 255 -19.31 20.15 -27.45
C ASN A 255 -17.76 20.11 -27.41
N PHE A 256 -17.17 18.97 -27.08
CA PHE A 256 -15.72 18.75 -27.05
C PHE A 256 -15.17 18.09 -28.33
N ARG A 257 -16.00 17.93 -29.38
CA ARG A 257 -15.54 17.42 -30.68
C ARG A 257 -14.56 18.40 -31.34
N PRO A 258 -13.53 17.91 -32.06
CA PRO A 258 -12.62 18.75 -32.83
C PRO A 258 -13.34 19.49 -33.95
N VAL A 259 -13.02 20.76 -34.12
CA VAL A 259 -13.38 21.58 -35.28
C VAL A 259 -12.19 22.47 -35.66
N MET A 260 -12.05 22.78 -36.94
CA MET A 260 -10.96 23.60 -37.47
C MET A 260 -11.43 25.05 -37.62
N CYS A 261 -10.66 25.99 -37.08
CA CYS A 261 -10.90 27.42 -37.25
C CYS A 261 -10.87 27.83 -38.73
N THR A 262 -11.91 28.52 -39.18
CA THR A 262 -12.08 28.99 -40.56
C THR A 262 -10.98 29.97 -40.98
N TYR A 263 -10.44 30.76 -40.03
CA TYR A 263 -9.40 31.75 -40.28
C TYR A 263 -7.98 31.20 -40.12
N CYS A 264 -7.58 30.77 -38.90
CA CYS A 264 -6.21 30.37 -38.59
C CYS A 264 -5.89 28.89 -38.86
N LYS A 265 -6.89 28.07 -39.22
CA LYS A 265 -6.77 26.63 -39.53
C LYS A 265 -6.18 25.76 -38.39
N GLN A 266 -6.32 26.17 -37.13
CA GLN A 266 -5.97 25.37 -35.96
C GLN A 266 -7.19 24.59 -35.43
N GLU A 267 -6.95 23.47 -34.74
CA GLU A 267 -8.00 22.61 -34.14
C GLU A 267 -8.39 23.12 -32.75
N PHE A 268 -9.70 23.28 -32.51
CA PHE A 268 -10.28 23.64 -31.21
C PHE A 268 -11.46 22.73 -30.87
N SER A 269 -11.98 22.83 -29.64
CA SER A 269 -13.28 22.24 -29.29
C SER A 269 -14.43 23.08 -29.87
N PHE A 270 -15.52 22.43 -30.26
CA PHE A 270 -16.72 23.12 -30.75
C PHE A 270 -17.30 24.13 -29.73
N MET A 271 -17.14 23.89 -28.43
CA MET A 271 -17.53 24.83 -27.37
C MET A 271 -16.73 26.15 -27.40
N MET A 272 -15.46 26.09 -27.80
CA MET A 272 -14.55 27.24 -27.77
C MET A 272 -14.50 27.99 -29.11
N ILE A 273 -14.87 27.34 -30.22
CA ILE A 273 -14.61 27.89 -31.56
C ILE A 273 -15.30 29.24 -31.82
N GLY A 274 -16.52 29.44 -31.32
CA GLY A 274 -17.27 30.70 -31.53
C GLY A 274 -16.54 31.90 -30.94
N ASN A 275 -16.21 31.83 -29.64
CA ASN A 275 -15.42 32.89 -28.98
C ASN A 275 -14.01 33.02 -29.57
N HIS A 276 -13.39 31.91 -29.96
CA HIS A 276 -12.08 31.97 -30.63
C HIS A 276 -12.17 32.80 -31.92
N GLU A 277 -13.08 32.47 -32.83
CA GLU A 277 -13.24 33.17 -34.10
C GLU A 277 -13.67 34.63 -33.90
N GLU A 278 -14.68 34.86 -33.06
CA GLU A 278 -15.26 36.18 -32.81
C GLU A 278 -14.27 37.13 -32.12
N ASN A 279 -13.53 36.70 -31.10
CA ASN A 279 -12.78 37.59 -30.21
C ASN A 279 -11.25 37.39 -30.23
N GLU A 280 -10.78 36.15 -30.31
CA GLU A 280 -9.37 35.82 -30.03
C GLU A 280 -8.51 35.62 -31.28
N CYS A 281 -9.11 35.17 -32.39
CA CYS A 281 -8.39 34.64 -33.54
C CYS A 281 -7.52 35.72 -34.21
N PRO A 282 -6.19 35.55 -34.31
CA PRO A 282 -5.30 36.58 -34.86
C PRO A 282 -5.49 36.84 -36.36
N ASP A 283 -5.99 35.84 -37.11
CA ASP A 283 -6.22 35.90 -38.56
C ASP A 283 -7.66 36.25 -38.95
N ALA A 284 -8.60 36.30 -38.00
CA ALA A 284 -9.94 36.80 -38.24
C ALA A 284 -9.92 38.30 -38.52
N THR A 285 -10.82 38.77 -39.40
CA THR A 285 -10.84 40.17 -39.84
C THR A 285 -11.71 41.06 -38.96
N THR A 286 -11.28 42.30 -38.77
CA THR A 286 -11.98 43.33 -37.98
C THR A 286 -11.80 44.71 -38.62
N THR A 287 -12.53 45.70 -38.11
CA THR A 287 -12.52 47.10 -38.56
C THR A 287 -12.09 48.02 -37.44
N CYS A 288 -11.34 49.08 -37.74
CA CYS A 288 -10.90 50.03 -36.73
C CYS A 288 -12.07 50.82 -36.14
N LYS A 289 -12.30 50.63 -34.83
CA LYS A 289 -13.37 51.30 -34.05
C LYS A 289 -13.31 52.84 -34.02
N PHE A 290 -12.21 53.45 -34.46
CA PHE A 290 -12.01 54.91 -34.46
C PHE A 290 -12.17 55.55 -35.84
N CYS A 291 -11.78 54.88 -36.92
CA CYS A 291 -11.79 55.46 -38.27
C CYS A 291 -12.65 54.69 -39.29
N GLY A 292 -13.14 53.50 -38.94
CA GLY A 292 -13.89 52.61 -39.82
C GLY A 292 -13.04 51.77 -40.79
N ALA A 293 -11.73 52.00 -40.88
CA ALA A 293 -10.86 51.31 -41.83
C ALA A 293 -10.81 49.79 -41.59
N GLY A 294 -10.95 49.02 -42.67
CA GLY A 294 -10.96 47.56 -42.68
C GLY A 294 -11.75 47.02 -43.88
N PRO A 295 -11.97 45.69 -43.97
CA PRO A 295 -11.50 44.66 -43.05
C PRO A 295 -9.97 44.45 -43.10
N MET A 296 -9.35 44.26 -41.94
CA MET A 296 -7.93 43.87 -41.78
C MET A 296 -7.81 42.82 -40.67
N LYS A 297 -6.73 42.03 -40.61
CA LYS A 297 -6.65 40.95 -39.60
C LYS A 297 -6.48 41.51 -38.19
N ARG A 298 -7.01 40.80 -37.19
CA ARG A 298 -6.91 41.17 -35.77
C ARG A 298 -5.47 41.39 -35.30
N ARG A 299 -4.50 40.61 -35.79
CA ARG A 299 -3.06 40.81 -35.51
C ARG A 299 -2.48 42.12 -36.09
N GLU A 300 -3.07 42.64 -37.17
CA GLU A 300 -2.62 43.84 -37.88
C GLU A 300 -3.28 45.12 -37.31
N ILE A 301 -4.39 44.98 -36.56
CA ILE A 301 -5.11 46.12 -35.97
C ILE A 301 -4.27 46.94 -35.00
N GLN A 302 -3.29 46.32 -34.30
CA GLN A 302 -2.46 47.01 -33.31
C GLN A 302 -1.54 48.06 -33.96
N GLY A 303 -0.83 47.70 -35.04
CA GLY A 303 -0.01 48.65 -35.79
C GLY A 303 -0.85 49.74 -36.49
N HIS A 304 -2.09 49.41 -36.88
CA HIS A 304 -3.05 50.43 -37.31
C HIS A 304 -3.47 51.34 -36.15
N LEU A 305 -3.70 50.82 -34.94
CA LEU A 305 -4.03 51.62 -33.74
C LEU A 305 -2.86 52.46 -33.23
N GLU A 306 -1.64 52.27 -33.72
CA GLU A 306 -0.49 53.16 -33.48
C GLU A 306 -0.42 54.31 -34.51
N SER A 307 -1.02 54.13 -35.69
CA SER A 307 -1.00 55.08 -36.81
C SER A 307 -2.38 55.67 -37.18
N CYS A 308 -3.44 55.32 -36.45
CA CYS A 308 -4.82 55.68 -36.79
C CYS A 308 -5.12 57.17 -36.55
N PRO A 309 -5.42 57.97 -37.59
CA PRO A 309 -5.58 59.43 -37.49
C PRO A 309 -6.85 59.91 -36.76
N ARG A 310 -7.72 58.99 -36.33
CA ARG A 310 -8.92 59.28 -35.52
C ARG A 310 -8.88 58.66 -34.12
N LYS A 311 -7.74 58.07 -33.71
CA LYS A 311 -7.56 57.62 -32.33
C LYS A 311 -7.28 58.85 -31.45
N PRO A 312 -8.03 59.09 -30.36
CA PRO A 312 -7.70 60.15 -29.43
C PRO A 312 -6.28 59.97 -28.87
N LYS A 313 -5.51 61.06 -28.78
CA LYS A 313 -4.29 61.08 -27.98
C LYS A 313 -4.68 61.26 -26.51
N GLU A 314 -3.81 60.82 -25.63
CA GLU A 314 -4.00 60.84 -24.18
C GLU A 314 -3.00 61.83 -23.58
N CYS A 315 -3.41 62.64 -22.61
CA CYS A 315 -2.51 63.58 -21.93
C CYS A 315 -1.33 62.83 -21.28
N ARG A 316 -0.10 63.36 -21.39
CA ARG A 316 1.12 62.77 -20.81
C ARG A 316 1.02 62.49 -19.31
N PHE A 317 0.20 63.29 -18.60
CA PHE A 317 -0.04 63.15 -17.16
C PHE A 317 -1.11 62.09 -16.81
N LYS A 318 -1.60 61.31 -17.78
CA LYS A 318 -2.49 60.17 -17.51
C LYS A 318 -1.87 59.12 -16.59
N VAL A 319 -0.55 58.94 -16.64
CA VAL A 319 0.19 58.03 -15.74
C VAL A 319 0.16 58.43 -14.26
N ILE A 320 -0.17 59.69 -13.94
CA ILE A 320 -0.36 60.18 -12.57
C ILE A 320 -1.83 60.47 -12.20
N GLY A 321 -2.75 60.47 -13.17
CA GLY A 321 -4.20 60.58 -12.91
C GLY A 321 -5.01 61.42 -13.91
N CYS A 322 -4.40 62.11 -14.87
CA CYS A 322 -5.17 62.95 -15.81
C CYS A 322 -6.02 62.11 -16.78
N THR A 323 -7.32 62.36 -16.86
CA THR A 323 -8.27 61.59 -17.69
C THR A 323 -8.49 62.17 -19.10
N TYR A 324 -7.86 63.29 -19.43
CA TYR A 324 -8.11 64.00 -20.69
C TYR A 324 -7.59 63.24 -21.92
N MET A 325 -8.46 63.09 -22.92
CA MET A 325 -8.18 62.44 -24.20
C MET A 325 -8.94 63.17 -25.32
N ALA A 326 -8.23 63.64 -26.35
CA ALA A 326 -8.77 64.46 -27.44
C ALA A 326 -7.93 64.29 -28.73
N THR A 327 -8.05 65.19 -29.72
CA THR A 327 -7.10 65.23 -30.84
C THR A 327 -5.70 65.69 -30.39
N GLU A 328 -4.68 65.54 -31.25
CA GLU A 328 -3.31 65.95 -30.94
C GLU A 328 -3.17 67.44 -30.59
N GLU A 329 -3.87 68.30 -31.33
CA GLU A 329 -3.86 69.75 -31.12
C GLU A 329 -4.57 70.14 -29.81
N GLU A 330 -5.73 69.54 -29.53
CA GLU A 330 -6.47 69.73 -28.28
C GLU A 330 -5.70 69.24 -27.06
N VAL A 331 -5.04 68.07 -27.13
CA VAL A 331 -4.17 67.56 -26.06
C VAL A 331 -2.94 68.46 -25.88
N SER A 332 -2.30 68.92 -26.95
CA SER A 332 -1.15 69.83 -26.82
C SER A 332 -1.55 71.17 -26.19
N ASN A 333 -2.75 71.68 -26.47
CA ASN A 333 -3.28 72.89 -25.85
C ASN A 333 -3.66 72.66 -24.37
N HIS A 334 -4.26 71.52 -24.03
CA HIS A 334 -4.52 71.11 -22.64
C HIS A 334 -3.22 70.99 -21.82
N GLU A 335 -2.18 70.37 -22.38
CA GLU A 335 -0.87 70.20 -21.72
C GLU A 335 -0.11 71.53 -21.48
N ILE A 336 -0.48 72.60 -22.19
CA ILE A 336 0.06 73.96 -21.97
C ILE A 336 -0.78 74.74 -20.95
N ASN A 337 -2.11 74.65 -21.04
CA ASN A 337 -3.03 75.51 -20.29
C ASN A 337 -3.37 74.97 -18.88
N ASP A 338 -3.53 73.65 -18.72
CA ASP A 338 -3.95 73.04 -17.45
C ASP A 338 -2.78 72.65 -16.52
N GLY A 339 -1.61 73.24 -16.72
CA GLY A 339 -0.38 72.89 -15.98
C GLY A 339 -0.48 73.02 -14.45
N VAL A 340 -1.35 73.90 -13.93
CA VAL A 340 -1.64 73.98 -12.49
C VAL A 340 -2.31 72.70 -11.99
N HIS A 341 -3.31 72.20 -12.70
CA HIS A 341 -4.02 70.97 -12.37
C HIS A 341 -3.10 69.74 -12.49
N HIS A 342 -2.20 69.71 -13.48
CA HIS A 342 -1.19 68.65 -13.57
C HIS A 342 -0.19 68.69 -12.40
N MET A 343 0.18 69.87 -11.91
CA MET A 343 1.03 70.04 -10.72
C MET A 343 0.33 69.62 -9.41
N GLU A 344 -0.96 69.90 -9.27
CA GLU A 344 -1.77 69.42 -8.13
C GLU A 344 -1.83 67.88 -8.10
N ILE A 345 -2.17 67.26 -9.24
CA ILE A 345 -2.18 65.80 -9.38
C ILE A 345 -0.78 65.22 -9.11
N LEU A 346 0.29 65.86 -9.60
CA LEU A 346 1.66 65.41 -9.34
C LEU A 346 2.02 65.48 -7.86
N SER A 347 1.60 66.52 -7.14
CA SER A 347 1.82 66.64 -5.69
C SER A 347 1.10 65.53 -4.91
N ILE A 348 -0.16 65.25 -5.27
CA ILE A 348 -0.96 64.15 -4.69
C ILE A 348 -0.35 62.78 -5.05
N PHE A 349 0.15 62.60 -6.26
CA PHE A 349 0.80 61.36 -6.70
C PHE A 349 2.11 61.11 -5.95
N VAL A 350 2.97 62.12 -5.79
CA VAL A 350 4.25 62.00 -5.07
C VAL A 350 4.02 61.71 -3.59
N THR A 351 3.13 62.45 -2.93
CA THR A 351 2.83 62.25 -1.50
C THR A 351 2.23 60.87 -1.21
N ASN A 352 1.30 60.39 -2.04
CA ASN A 352 0.79 59.01 -1.95
C ASN A 352 1.88 57.96 -2.24
N SER A 353 2.78 58.22 -3.20
CA SER A 353 3.89 57.33 -3.51
C SER A 353 4.88 57.20 -2.34
N ASP A 354 5.17 58.30 -1.64
CA ASP A 354 6.00 58.29 -0.43
C ASP A 354 5.32 57.57 0.74
N LEU A 355 4.01 57.74 0.92
CA LEU A 355 3.25 57.00 1.94
C LEU A 355 3.27 55.48 1.66
N ASN A 356 3.02 55.08 0.41
CA ASN A 356 3.11 53.68 -0.03
C ASN A 356 4.54 53.12 0.14
N ARG A 357 5.57 53.92 -0.15
CA ARG A 357 6.98 53.55 0.07
C ARG A 357 7.28 53.31 1.55
N LEU A 358 6.75 54.14 2.46
CA LEU A 358 6.91 53.95 3.90
C LEU A 358 6.16 52.71 4.41
N GLN A 359 4.94 52.45 3.92
CA GLN A 359 4.20 51.22 4.24
C GLN A 359 4.96 49.96 3.80
N LEU A 360 5.51 49.97 2.57
CA LEU A 360 6.30 48.85 2.05
C LEU A 360 7.61 48.64 2.84
N ILE A 361 8.27 49.71 3.29
CA ILE A 361 9.45 49.61 4.17
C ILE A 361 9.07 48.94 5.50
N ASN A 362 7.95 49.30 6.12
CA ASN A 362 7.49 48.67 7.36
C ASN A 362 7.19 47.17 7.16
N GLN A 363 6.47 46.81 6.10
CA GLN A 363 6.19 45.40 5.75
C GLN A 363 7.48 44.60 5.53
N ILE A 364 8.50 45.18 4.88
CA ILE A 364 9.81 44.53 4.70
C ILE A 364 10.53 44.33 6.05
N GLN A 365 10.40 45.27 6.99
CA GLN A 365 10.97 45.13 8.34
C GLN A 365 10.27 44.07 9.18
N GLU A 366 8.93 44.00 9.11
CA GLU A 366 8.12 42.96 9.76
C GLU A 366 8.51 41.56 9.23
N ILE A 367 8.52 41.38 7.90
CA ILE A 367 8.91 40.12 7.25
C ILE A 367 10.37 39.74 7.58
N ALA A 368 11.28 40.71 7.70
CA ALA A 368 12.66 40.46 8.10
C ALA A 368 12.75 39.97 9.57
N ALA A 369 11.97 40.56 10.48
CA ALA A 369 11.91 40.14 11.88
C ALA A 369 11.30 38.73 12.03
N GLU A 370 10.24 38.40 11.29
CA GLU A 370 9.66 37.06 11.24
C GLU A 370 10.65 36.03 10.68
N ARG A 371 11.31 36.33 9.56
CA ARG A 371 12.36 35.51 8.95
C ARG A 371 13.48 35.20 9.94
N ASP A 372 13.92 36.19 10.71
CA ASP A 372 15.02 36.00 11.66
C ASP A 372 14.56 35.26 12.93
N GLY A 373 13.28 35.37 13.31
CA GLY A 373 12.65 34.52 14.31
C GLY A 373 12.50 33.06 13.87
N LEU A 374 12.09 32.82 12.62
CA LEU A 374 12.09 31.50 11.97
C LEU A 374 13.49 30.89 11.93
N LYS A 375 14.51 31.68 11.55
CA LYS A 375 15.90 31.24 11.49
C LYS A 375 16.44 30.80 12.86
N ARG A 376 16.11 31.52 13.94
CA ARG A 376 16.47 31.10 15.31
C ARG A 376 15.84 29.76 15.71
N ARG A 377 14.54 29.56 15.46
CA ARG A 377 13.85 28.28 15.72
C ARG A 377 14.44 27.12 14.91
N LEU A 378 14.79 27.37 13.65
CA LEU A 378 15.43 26.37 12.79
C LEU A 378 16.80 25.93 13.34
N GLU A 379 17.58 26.84 13.92
CA GLU A 379 18.87 26.48 14.52
C GLU A 379 18.70 25.67 15.82
N GLN A 380 17.77 26.08 16.70
CA GLN A 380 17.42 25.32 17.90
C GLN A 380 17.04 23.87 17.57
N HIS A 381 16.16 23.66 16.58
CA HIS A 381 15.75 22.31 16.18
C HIS A 381 16.90 21.47 15.58
N LYS A 382 17.94 22.09 14.99
CA LYS A 382 19.15 21.34 14.57
C LYS A 382 19.97 20.88 15.76
N GLU A 383 20.12 21.72 16.79
CA GLU A 383 20.83 21.37 18.02
C GLU A 383 20.13 20.23 18.79
N GLU A 384 18.79 20.31 18.88
CA GLU A 384 17.93 19.24 19.42
C GLU A 384 18.10 17.93 18.63
N LEU A 385 18.06 17.97 17.29
CA LEU A 385 18.28 16.80 16.43
C LEU A 385 19.70 16.23 16.55
N ALA A 386 20.73 17.07 16.70
CA ALA A 386 22.10 16.63 16.92
C ALA A 386 22.28 15.93 18.27
N SER A 387 21.68 16.47 19.33
CA SER A 387 21.63 15.85 20.66
C SER A 387 20.92 14.49 20.62
N LEU A 388 19.72 14.43 20.03
CA LEU A 388 18.95 13.19 19.93
C LEU A 388 19.69 12.12 19.10
N LYS A 389 20.35 12.50 18.00
CA LYS A 389 21.17 11.59 17.20
C LYS A 389 22.36 11.01 18.00
N SER A 390 23.00 11.82 18.84
CA SER A 390 24.07 11.36 19.74
C SER A 390 23.55 10.33 20.75
N GLN A 391 22.40 10.60 21.37
CA GLN A 391 21.75 9.67 22.30
C GLN A 391 21.38 8.33 21.64
N VAL A 392 20.89 8.35 20.40
CA VAL A 392 20.54 7.12 19.64
C VAL A 392 21.78 6.26 19.36
N GLU A 393 22.90 6.85 18.93
CA GLU A 393 24.13 6.06 18.71
C GLU A 393 24.73 5.55 20.04
N ALA A 394 24.61 6.29 21.14
CA ALA A 394 25.04 5.83 22.48
C ALA A 394 24.18 4.65 23.01
N LEU A 395 22.86 4.67 22.79
CA LEU A 395 21.99 3.53 23.11
C LEU A 395 22.30 2.30 22.24
N LYS A 396 22.69 2.52 20.99
CA LYS A 396 23.04 1.48 20.01
C LYS A 396 24.40 0.82 20.30
N THR A 397 25.40 1.56 20.81
CA THR A 397 26.64 0.95 21.33
C THR A 397 26.36 0.18 22.62
N ALA A 398 25.66 0.76 23.60
CA ALA A 398 25.28 0.07 24.82
C ALA A 398 24.48 -1.23 24.57
N SER A 399 23.62 -1.24 23.55
CA SER A 399 22.88 -2.43 23.09
C SER A 399 23.80 -3.51 22.49
N LYS A 400 24.79 -3.13 21.67
CA LYS A 400 25.81 -4.07 21.17
C LYS A 400 26.60 -4.70 22.31
N ASP A 401 27.05 -3.89 23.27
CA ASP A 401 27.86 -4.37 24.39
C ASP A 401 27.06 -5.28 25.32
N ALA A 402 25.75 -5.00 25.50
CA ALA A 402 24.84 -5.89 26.21
C ALA A 402 24.69 -7.23 25.50
N LYS A 403 24.46 -7.24 24.17
CA LYS A 403 24.40 -8.48 23.37
C LYS A 403 25.71 -9.28 23.44
N MET A 404 26.87 -8.61 23.39
CA MET A 404 28.18 -9.27 23.49
C MET A 404 28.39 -9.93 24.87
N ARG A 405 28.00 -9.24 25.96
CA ARG A 405 28.03 -9.82 27.32
C ARG A 405 27.11 -11.03 27.45
N MET A 406 25.90 -10.97 26.89
CA MET A 406 24.96 -12.09 26.90
C MET A 406 25.54 -13.33 26.19
N VAL A 407 26.10 -13.18 24.99
CA VAL A 407 26.73 -14.30 24.25
C VAL A 407 27.83 -14.97 25.09
N SER A 408 28.70 -14.18 25.73
CA SER A 408 29.75 -14.70 26.61
C SER A 408 29.20 -15.41 27.86
N GLN A 409 28.06 -14.99 28.39
CA GLN A 409 27.39 -15.71 29.49
C GLN A 409 26.76 -17.01 29.01
N THR A 410 26.06 -17.03 27.86
CA THR A 410 25.48 -18.24 27.27
C THR A 410 26.55 -19.29 26.96
N GLU A 411 27.70 -18.90 26.40
CA GLU A 411 28.80 -19.84 26.14
C GLU A 411 29.36 -20.46 27.44
N ARG A 412 29.46 -19.68 28.53
CA ARG A 412 29.87 -20.19 29.84
C ARG A 412 28.83 -21.14 30.45
N ILE A 413 27.53 -20.91 30.25
CA ILE A 413 26.46 -21.81 30.69
C ILE A 413 26.58 -23.16 29.95
N ILE A 414 26.71 -23.15 28.62
CA ILE A 414 26.88 -24.38 27.81
C ILE A 414 28.11 -25.19 28.23
N GLN A 415 29.21 -24.53 28.63
CA GLN A 415 30.39 -25.22 29.17
C GLN A 415 30.18 -25.84 30.57
N LEU A 416 29.27 -25.30 31.38
CA LEU A 416 28.92 -25.84 32.70
C LEU A 416 27.91 -27.00 32.57
N GLU A 417 26.90 -26.87 31.71
CA GLU A 417 25.92 -27.94 31.43
C GLU A 417 26.60 -29.23 30.99
N ARG A 418 27.55 -29.15 30.04
CA ARG A 418 28.32 -30.31 29.56
C ARG A 418 29.10 -31.00 30.68
N LYS A 419 29.76 -30.23 31.55
CA LYS A 419 30.49 -30.77 32.71
C LYS A 419 29.56 -31.43 33.74
N SER A 420 28.35 -30.90 33.91
CA SER A 420 27.33 -31.49 34.76
C SER A 420 26.85 -32.82 34.20
N GLU A 421 26.44 -32.86 32.92
CA GLU A 421 26.01 -34.08 32.24
C GLU A 421 27.08 -35.19 32.27
N ASP A 422 28.33 -34.87 31.95
CA ASP A 422 29.43 -35.86 31.91
C ASP A 422 29.81 -36.39 33.29
N THR A 423 29.42 -35.70 34.36
CA THR A 423 29.55 -36.19 35.75
C THR A 423 28.37 -37.10 36.10
N VAL A 424 27.13 -36.63 35.89
CA VAL A 424 25.92 -37.43 36.18
C VAL A 424 25.90 -38.76 35.40
N LYS A 425 26.33 -38.76 34.13
CA LYS A 425 26.44 -39.99 33.31
C LYS A 425 27.42 -40.99 33.92
N ARG A 426 28.52 -40.54 34.51
CA ARG A 426 29.53 -41.40 35.16
C ARG A 426 28.97 -42.02 36.43
N ASP A 427 28.43 -41.20 37.33
CA ASP A 427 27.88 -41.63 38.61
C ASP A 427 26.70 -42.61 38.45
N VAL A 428 25.90 -42.49 37.38
CA VAL A 428 24.81 -43.43 37.08
C VAL A 428 25.34 -44.75 36.51
N MET A 429 26.38 -44.70 35.67
CA MET A 429 27.00 -45.88 35.06
C MET A 429 27.69 -46.76 36.12
N GLU A 430 28.49 -46.18 37.03
CA GLU A 430 29.12 -46.93 38.13
C GLU A 430 28.09 -47.62 39.04
N ARG A 431 27.00 -46.92 39.42
CA ARG A 431 25.94 -47.51 40.25
C ARG A 431 25.18 -48.63 39.52
N CYS A 432 24.95 -48.48 38.21
CA CYS A 432 24.32 -49.52 37.40
C CYS A 432 25.22 -50.76 37.26
N GLU A 433 26.53 -50.58 37.06
CA GLU A 433 27.49 -51.67 37.09
C GLU A 433 27.56 -52.34 38.46
N GLN A 434 27.59 -51.58 39.56
CA GLN A 434 27.66 -52.11 40.91
C GLN A 434 26.41 -52.96 41.24
N GLN A 435 25.20 -52.45 40.96
CA GLN A 435 23.97 -53.21 41.10
C GLN A 435 23.94 -54.45 40.18
N THR A 436 24.52 -54.37 38.98
CA THR A 436 24.61 -55.52 38.07
C THR A 436 25.55 -56.59 38.62
N ARG A 437 26.69 -56.21 39.23
CA ARG A 437 27.62 -57.12 39.90
C ARG A 437 26.99 -57.74 41.13
N GLU A 438 26.30 -56.95 41.97
CA GLU A 438 25.54 -57.43 43.14
C GLU A 438 24.43 -58.41 42.75
N LEU A 439 23.67 -58.13 41.69
CA LEU A 439 22.67 -59.06 41.15
C LEU A 439 23.32 -60.31 40.54
N GLN A 440 24.47 -60.22 39.88
CA GLN A 440 25.18 -61.40 39.38
C GLN A 440 25.73 -62.27 40.53
N VAL A 441 26.22 -61.68 41.61
CA VAL A 441 26.61 -62.39 42.84
C VAL A 441 25.37 -63.00 43.48
N THR A 442 24.28 -62.25 43.62
CA THR A 442 23.01 -62.73 44.21
C THR A 442 22.40 -63.87 43.39
N ILE A 443 22.45 -63.82 42.05
CA ILE A 443 21.99 -64.90 41.17
C ILE A 443 22.91 -66.12 41.24
N ARG A 444 24.23 -65.92 41.42
CA ARG A 444 25.18 -67.03 41.64
C ARG A 444 24.95 -67.68 43.00
N GLU A 445 24.87 -66.89 44.06
CA GLU A 445 24.50 -67.33 45.40
C GLU A 445 23.11 -67.99 45.42
N LEU A 446 22.12 -67.49 44.68
CA LEU A 446 20.79 -68.10 44.62
C LEU A 446 20.78 -69.39 43.79
N ARG A 447 21.63 -69.53 42.77
CA ARG A 447 21.84 -70.80 42.05
C ARG A 447 22.58 -71.81 42.92
N GLU A 448 23.63 -71.39 43.62
CA GLU A 448 24.35 -72.22 44.59
C GLU A 448 23.43 -72.62 45.75
N LYS A 449 22.66 -71.68 46.32
CA LYS A 449 21.62 -71.97 47.34
C LYS A 449 20.48 -72.81 46.78
N LEU A 450 20.12 -72.73 45.50
CA LEU A 450 19.16 -73.65 44.88
C LEU A 450 19.76 -75.06 44.86
N THR A 451 20.97 -75.22 44.32
CA THR A 451 21.67 -76.52 44.31
C THR A 451 22.03 -77.04 45.71
N LEU A 452 22.11 -76.18 46.73
CA LEU A 452 22.32 -76.48 48.15
C LEU A 452 21.02 -76.55 48.97
N LEU A 453 19.86 -76.32 48.36
CA LEU A 453 18.54 -76.64 48.90
C LEU A 453 18.03 -77.95 48.27
N GLU A 454 18.36 -78.18 47.00
CA GLU A 454 18.39 -79.49 46.34
C GLU A 454 19.45 -80.42 46.99
N ARG A 455 20.49 -79.86 47.65
CA ARG A 455 21.52 -80.58 48.43
C ARG A 455 21.91 -79.86 49.72
N ARG A 456 21.03 -79.89 50.72
CA ARG A 456 21.29 -79.39 52.10
C ARG A 456 22.61 -80.02 52.66
N PRO A 457 23.46 -79.31 53.47
CA PRO A 457 23.10 -78.15 54.32
C PRO A 457 24.08 -76.95 54.40
N ALA A 458 23.48 -75.77 54.62
CA ALA A 458 23.84 -74.68 55.58
C ALA A 458 25.21 -73.95 55.59
N THR A 459 25.12 -72.59 55.61
CA THR A 459 26.02 -71.57 56.25
C THR A 459 27.50 -71.42 55.79
N GLY A 460 28.10 -70.22 55.62
CA GLY A 460 27.57 -68.84 55.54
C GLY A 460 28.58 -67.71 55.92
N VAL A 461 28.54 -66.55 55.22
CA VAL A 461 29.24 -65.24 55.52
C VAL A 461 30.78 -65.24 55.33
N GLY A 462 31.52 -64.18 54.91
CA GLY A 462 31.29 -62.76 54.53
C GLY A 462 32.61 -62.17 53.93
N SER A 463 32.99 -60.89 53.88
CA SER A 463 32.37 -59.54 54.08
C SER A 463 33.49 -58.44 54.03
N SER A 464 33.15 -57.12 53.94
CA SER A 464 33.95 -55.90 54.32
C SER A 464 34.44 -54.92 53.21
N GLU A 465 34.19 -53.60 53.39
CA GLU A 465 35.20 -52.49 53.40
C GLU A 465 34.58 -51.12 53.82
N ALA A 466 35.35 -50.01 53.87
CA ALA A 466 35.05 -48.79 54.66
C ALA A 466 35.05 -47.44 53.89
N GLY A 467 34.66 -46.32 54.54
CA GLY A 467 34.54 -44.99 53.91
C GLY A 467 34.63 -43.76 54.84
N VAL A 468 34.67 -42.55 54.25
CA VAL A 468 34.98 -41.24 54.89
C VAL A 468 33.74 -40.35 55.07
N GLN A 469 33.70 -39.50 56.10
CA GLN A 469 32.58 -38.60 56.41
C GLN A 469 32.85 -37.12 56.08
N VAL A 470 31.80 -36.40 55.67
CA VAL A 470 31.75 -34.93 55.47
C VAL A 470 30.65 -34.35 56.37
N ARG A 471 30.83 -33.13 56.89
CA ARG A 471 29.88 -32.49 57.81
C ARG A 471 28.56 -32.13 57.11
N PRO A 472 27.38 -32.53 57.63
CA PRO A 472 26.11 -32.36 56.91
C PRO A 472 25.63 -30.91 56.73
N GLU A 473 25.89 -30.02 57.69
CA GLU A 473 25.22 -28.72 57.79
C GLU A 473 25.74 -27.70 56.77
N GLU A 474 27.06 -27.54 56.66
CA GLU A 474 27.73 -26.69 55.66
C GLU A 474 27.38 -27.15 54.22
N LEU A 475 27.29 -28.47 54.02
CA LEU A 475 26.86 -29.08 52.75
C LEU A 475 25.38 -28.84 52.47
N ASN A 476 24.53 -28.65 53.49
CA ASN A 476 23.11 -28.37 53.34
C ASN A 476 22.85 -26.89 53.00
N ASP A 477 23.56 -25.96 53.67
CA ASP A 477 23.47 -24.53 53.33
C ASP A 477 23.97 -24.25 51.91
N MET A 478 25.12 -24.82 51.53
CA MET A 478 25.65 -24.68 50.17
C MET A 478 24.71 -25.27 49.10
N LYS A 479 23.96 -26.35 49.41
CA LYS A 479 22.90 -26.87 48.54
C LYS A 479 21.67 -25.96 48.46
N GLN A 480 21.31 -25.27 49.55
CA GLN A 480 20.24 -24.27 49.54
C GLN A 480 20.64 -23.04 48.72
N GLN A 481 21.89 -22.56 48.84
CA GLN A 481 22.42 -21.49 48.00
C GLN A 481 22.49 -21.89 46.51
N LEU A 482 22.97 -23.10 46.18
CA LEU A 482 22.96 -23.62 44.81
C LEU A 482 21.55 -23.68 44.23
N THR A 483 20.60 -24.34 44.92
CA THR A 483 19.21 -24.42 44.44
C THR A 483 18.46 -23.09 44.39
N MET A 484 18.91 -22.07 45.17
CA MET A 484 18.45 -20.70 45.04
C MET A 484 19.03 -20.02 43.79
N HIS A 485 20.32 -20.17 43.51
CA HIS A 485 20.95 -19.64 42.31
C HIS A 485 20.43 -20.32 41.03
N ASP A 486 20.26 -21.65 41.01
CA ASP A 486 19.66 -22.38 39.89
C ASP A 486 18.26 -21.85 39.54
N ARG A 487 17.44 -21.58 40.58
CA ARG A 487 16.13 -20.92 40.41
C ARG A 487 16.26 -19.50 39.86
N GLN A 488 17.29 -18.74 40.25
CA GLN A 488 17.51 -17.39 39.71
C GLN A 488 17.99 -17.43 38.25
N PHE A 489 18.91 -18.32 37.89
CA PHE A 489 19.33 -18.51 36.50
C PHE A 489 18.16 -18.94 35.61
N HIS A 490 17.38 -19.93 36.03
CA HIS A 490 16.19 -20.35 35.28
C HIS A 490 15.17 -19.22 35.09
N ASN A 491 14.97 -18.35 36.10
CA ASN A 491 14.13 -17.15 35.97
C ASN A 491 14.73 -16.09 35.03
N LEU A 492 16.06 -15.98 34.95
CA LEU A 492 16.73 -15.10 33.99
C LEU A 492 16.62 -15.64 32.57
N ASP A 493 16.83 -16.94 32.34
CA ASP A 493 16.72 -17.56 31.02
C ASP A 493 15.30 -17.47 30.46
N VAL A 494 14.27 -17.68 31.30
CA VAL A 494 12.86 -17.45 30.93
C VAL A 494 12.63 -15.99 30.53
N ARG A 495 13.18 -15.02 31.28
CA ARG A 495 13.08 -13.58 30.94
C ARG A 495 13.85 -13.21 29.68
N LEU A 496 14.99 -13.84 29.41
CA LEU A 496 15.75 -13.62 28.17
C LEU A 496 14.99 -14.16 26.95
N ALA A 497 14.37 -15.33 27.06
CA ALA A 497 13.50 -15.87 26.02
C ALA A 497 12.24 -15.00 25.80
N GLU A 498 11.63 -14.47 26.87
CA GLU A 498 10.51 -13.52 26.79
C GLU A 498 10.91 -12.21 26.10
N LEU A 499 12.10 -11.67 26.43
CA LEU A 499 12.64 -10.46 25.80
C LEU A 499 13.01 -10.67 24.33
N ASP A 500 13.60 -11.80 23.96
CA ASP A 500 13.94 -12.11 22.57
C ASP A 500 12.67 -12.25 21.70
N LEU A 501 11.65 -12.95 22.21
CA LEU A 501 10.32 -13.01 21.59
C LEU A 501 9.69 -11.62 21.45
N ARG A 502 9.84 -10.75 22.47
CA ARG A 502 9.37 -9.36 22.42
C ARG A 502 10.12 -8.52 21.38
N PHE A 503 11.44 -8.71 21.23
CA PHE A 503 12.20 -8.06 20.15
C PHE A 503 11.75 -8.55 18.78
N GLN A 504 11.60 -9.85 18.57
CA GLN A 504 11.11 -10.41 17.30
C GLN A 504 9.71 -9.88 16.91
N VAL A 505 8.81 -9.70 17.89
CA VAL A 505 7.52 -9.03 17.69
C VAL A 505 7.70 -7.56 17.29
N LEU A 506 8.56 -6.81 17.97
CA LEU A 506 8.78 -5.38 17.68
C LEU A 506 9.46 -5.14 16.32
N GLU A 507 10.36 -6.02 15.89
CA GLU A 507 11.01 -5.96 14.57
C GLU A 507 10.05 -6.26 13.41
N THR A 508 8.88 -6.85 13.67
CA THR A 508 7.93 -7.32 12.65
C THR A 508 6.53 -6.70 12.74
N ALA A 509 6.30 -5.80 13.71
CA ALA A 509 5.04 -5.11 13.92
C ALA A 509 4.83 -3.97 12.90
N SER A 510 3.66 -3.94 12.25
CA SER A 510 3.23 -2.82 11.39
C SER A 510 2.16 -1.96 12.04
N TYR A 511 2.04 -0.71 11.57
CA TYR A 511 1.16 0.33 12.12
C TYR A 511 0.28 1.00 11.03
N ASP A 512 0.09 0.35 9.89
CA ASP A 512 -0.63 0.82 8.70
C ASP A 512 -1.89 -0.01 8.37
N GLY A 513 -2.30 -0.91 9.27
CA GLY A 513 -3.37 -1.87 9.03
C GLY A 513 -3.01 -3.02 8.08
N ILE A 514 -1.74 -3.20 7.72
CA ILE A 514 -1.26 -4.31 6.89
C ILE A 514 -0.36 -5.22 7.72
N LEU A 515 -0.56 -6.53 7.60
CA LEU A 515 0.31 -7.56 8.16
C LEU A 515 0.87 -8.40 7.02
N LEU A 516 2.19 -8.61 7.02
CA LEU A 516 2.85 -9.65 6.22
C LEU A 516 3.47 -10.67 7.17
N TRP A 517 2.98 -11.92 7.11
CA TRP A 517 3.37 -13.00 7.99
C TRP A 517 4.07 -14.11 7.21
N LYS A 518 5.36 -14.32 7.50
CA LYS A 518 6.21 -15.36 6.90
C LYS A 518 6.25 -16.59 7.81
N ILE A 519 5.60 -17.68 7.41
CA ILE A 519 5.64 -18.95 8.12
C ILE A 519 6.71 -19.82 7.45
N ARG A 520 7.78 -20.14 8.20
CA ARG A 520 8.87 -21.04 7.76
C ARG A 520 8.65 -22.45 8.32
N ASP A 521 9.32 -23.44 7.74
CA ASP A 521 9.25 -24.84 8.16
C ASP A 521 7.82 -25.42 8.01
N TYR A 522 7.12 -25.08 6.93
CA TYR A 522 5.73 -25.45 6.69
C TYR A 522 5.50 -26.95 6.87
N THR A 523 6.35 -27.79 6.28
CA THR A 523 6.24 -29.25 6.34
C THR A 523 6.31 -29.75 7.78
N ARG A 524 7.26 -29.25 8.58
CA ARG A 524 7.38 -29.61 10.01
C ARG A 524 6.14 -29.13 10.78
N ARG A 525 5.74 -27.87 10.62
CA ARG A 525 4.62 -27.28 11.36
C ARG A 525 3.28 -27.90 10.99
N LYS A 526 3.07 -28.32 9.74
CA LYS A 526 1.89 -29.10 9.33
C LYS A 526 1.89 -30.46 10.03
N GLN A 527 3.03 -31.15 10.10
CA GLN A 527 3.12 -32.42 10.81
C GLN A 527 2.90 -32.27 12.33
N GLU A 528 3.32 -31.16 12.94
CA GLU A 528 3.00 -30.83 14.35
C GLU A 528 1.50 -30.53 14.55
N ALA A 529 0.81 -29.98 13.54
CA ALA A 529 -0.64 -29.80 13.56
C ALA A 529 -1.45 -31.08 13.26
N ILE A 530 -0.88 -32.04 12.51
CA ILE A 530 -1.46 -33.37 12.26
C ILE A 530 -1.33 -34.26 13.50
N THR A 531 -0.16 -34.28 14.14
CA THR A 531 0.10 -35.04 15.38
C THR A 531 -0.52 -34.42 16.63
N GLY A 532 -1.15 -33.24 16.51
CA GLY A 532 -1.82 -32.55 17.61
C GLY A 532 -0.90 -31.75 18.55
N LYS A 533 0.43 -31.82 18.36
CA LYS A 533 1.44 -31.11 19.16
C LYS A 533 1.26 -29.58 19.09
N THR A 534 0.93 -29.05 17.91
CA THR A 534 0.77 -27.60 17.68
C THR A 534 -0.36 -27.33 16.69
N LEU A 535 -1.61 -27.31 17.19
CA LEU A 535 -2.82 -27.21 16.35
C LEU A 535 -2.93 -25.91 15.53
N SER A 536 -2.50 -24.78 16.10
CA SER A 536 -2.62 -23.45 15.49
C SER A 536 -1.43 -22.56 15.82
N LEU A 537 -1.09 -21.65 14.90
CA LEU A 537 -0.07 -20.62 15.09
C LEU A 537 -0.73 -19.24 15.13
N TYR A 538 -0.09 -18.28 15.79
CA TYR A 538 -0.44 -16.86 15.74
C TYR A 538 0.65 -16.08 15.01
N SER A 539 0.28 -14.98 14.33
CA SER A 539 1.23 -14.01 13.79
C SER A 539 1.79 -13.12 14.89
N GLN A 540 2.80 -12.31 14.54
CA GLN A 540 3.08 -11.10 15.31
C GLN A 540 1.84 -10.18 15.33
N PRO A 541 1.63 -9.40 16.40
CA PRO A 541 0.66 -8.30 16.40
C PRO A 541 0.95 -7.25 15.33
N PHE A 542 -0.12 -6.66 14.78
CA PHE A 542 -0.11 -5.49 13.92
C PHE A 542 -1.21 -4.51 14.33
N TYR A 543 -1.08 -3.27 13.90
CA TYR A 543 -1.91 -2.16 14.37
C TYR A 543 -2.52 -1.36 13.21
N SER A 544 -3.71 -0.80 13.43
CA SER A 544 -4.40 0.06 12.45
C SER A 544 -3.83 1.48 12.37
N SER A 545 -3.13 1.93 13.42
CA SER A 545 -2.33 3.15 13.47
C SER A 545 -1.32 3.03 14.62
N ARG A 546 -0.43 4.00 14.82
CA ARG A 546 0.54 4.00 15.94
C ARG A 546 -0.11 3.88 17.33
N PHE A 547 -1.36 4.34 17.46
CA PHE A 547 -2.17 4.30 18.69
C PHE A 547 -3.55 3.65 18.44
N GLY A 548 -3.63 2.78 17.43
CA GLY A 548 -4.88 2.15 16.97
C GLY A 548 -5.15 0.78 17.59
N TYR A 549 -6.17 0.10 17.06
CA TYR A 549 -6.47 -1.30 17.41
C TYR A 549 -5.23 -2.19 17.27
N LYS A 550 -5.06 -3.14 18.19
CA LYS A 550 -4.04 -4.19 18.18
C LYS A 550 -4.69 -5.49 17.71
N MET A 551 -4.14 -6.16 16.71
CA MET A 551 -4.73 -7.37 16.11
C MET A 551 -3.64 -8.37 15.75
N CYS A 552 -4.01 -9.64 15.53
CA CYS A 552 -3.14 -10.64 14.92
C CYS A 552 -3.93 -11.57 14.00
N ALA A 553 -3.21 -12.42 13.26
CA ALA A 553 -3.79 -13.55 12.54
C ALA A 553 -3.59 -14.85 13.33
N ARG A 554 -4.52 -15.79 13.17
CA ARG A 554 -4.40 -17.16 13.67
C ARG A 554 -4.61 -18.14 12.51
N VAL A 555 -3.69 -19.07 12.31
CA VAL A 555 -3.79 -20.09 11.25
C VAL A 555 -3.74 -21.50 11.83
N TYR A 556 -4.49 -22.41 11.22
CA TYR A 556 -4.44 -23.84 11.50
C TYR A 556 -3.97 -24.53 10.22
N LEU A 557 -2.71 -24.97 10.19
CA LEU A 557 -2.11 -25.57 8.98
C LEU A 557 -2.80 -26.88 8.59
N ASN A 558 -3.26 -27.65 9.58
CA ASN A 558 -4.09 -28.85 9.39
C ASN A 558 -5.61 -28.57 9.52
N GLY A 559 -6.02 -27.30 9.49
CA GLY A 559 -7.41 -26.87 9.49
C GLY A 559 -8.13 -26.96 10.85
N ASP A 560 -9.24 -26.23 10.92
CA ASP A 560 -10.14 -26.14 12.08
C ASP A 560 -11.60 -26.27 11.67
N GLY A 561 -12.46 -26.68 12.62
CA GLY A 561 -13.88 -26.93 12.37
C GLY A 561 -14.14 -27.77 11.11
N MET A 562 -14.95 -27.24 10.20
CA MET A 562 -15.30 -27.88 8.92
C MET A 562 -14.11 -28.08 7.96
N GLY A 563 -13.00 -27.36 8.15
CA GLY A 563 -11.80 -27.46 7.30
C GLY A 563 -10.73 -28.43 7.82
N LYS A 564 -10.93 -29.02 9.00
CA LYS A 564 -9.95 -29.92 9.63
C LYS A 564 -9.55 -31.08 8.71
N ASN A 565 -8.26 -31.39 8.68
CA ASN A 565 -7.60 -32.41 7.84
C ASN A 565 -7.75 -32.23 6.31
N THR A 566 -8.31 -31.12 5.81
CA THR A 566 -8.58 -30.92 4.37
C THR A 566 -8.17 -29.54 3.84
N HIS A 567 -8.22 -28.53 4.70
CA HIS A 567 -7.93 -27.13 4.38
C HIS A 567 -6.93 -26.56 5.40
N MET A 568 -6.23 -25.50 5.01
CA MET A 568 -5.66 -24.55 5.96
C MET A 568 -6.75 -23.55 6.31
N SER A 569 -7.01 -23.35 7.61
CA SER A 569 -7.98 -22.37 8.11
C SER A 569 -7.26 -21.11 8.56
N LEU A 570 -7.78 -19.93 8.22
CA LEU A 570 -7.17 -18.64 8.53
C LEU A 570 -8.19 -17.69 9.15
N PHE A 571 -7.83 -17.12 10.30
CA PHE A 571 -8.68 -16.24 11.10
C PHE A 571 -7.94 -14.94 11.47
N PHE A 572 -8.71 -13.88 11.63
CA PHE A 572 -8.32 -12.61 12.23
C PHE A 572 -8.72 -12.58 13.71
N VAL A 573 -7.93 -11.90 14.53
CA VAL A 573 -8.09 -11.81 15.97
C VAL A 573 -7.94 -10.35 16.39
N VAL A 574 -8.97 -9.79 17.03
CA VAL A 574 -8.84 -8.53 17.77
C VAL A 574 -8.17 -8.85 19.11
N MET A 575 -7.12 -8.10 19.45
CA MET A 575 -6.40 -8.20 20.71
C MET A 575 -6.67 -6.98 21.58
N ARG A 576 -6.50 -7.13 22.90
CA ARG A 576 -6.56 -6.01 23.83
C ARG A 576 -5.41 -5.02 23.60
N GLY A 577 -5.74 -3.82 23.16
CA GLY A 577 -4.81 -2.70 22.95
C GLY A 577 -4.77 -1.72 24.12
N GLU A 578 -3.61 -1.08 24.31
CA GLU A 578 -3.41 -0.04 25.34
C GLU A 578 -4.38 1.14 25.17
N TYR A 579 -4.80 1.40 23.93
CA TYR A 579 -5.65 2.54 23.54
C TYR A 579 -7.13 2.18 23.36
N ASP A 580 -7.56 0.96 23.71
CA ASP A 580 -8.95 0.47 23.52
C ASP A 580 -10.02 1.35 24.19
N ALA A 581 -9.65 2.21 25.13
CA ALA A 581 -10.54 3.20 25.76
C ALA A 581 -10.86 4.42 24.88
N LEU A 582 -10.03 4.70 23.85
CA LEU A 582 -10.13 5.86 22.96
C LEU A 582 -10.69 5.48 21.57
N LEU A 583 -10.82 4.19 21.28
CA LEU A 583 -11.20 3.65 19.97
C LEU A 583 -12.71 3.34 19.93
N PRO A 584 -13.38 3.48 18.77
CA PRO A 584 -14.79 3.13 18.64
C PRO A 584 -15.00 1.60 18.68
N TRP A 585 -16.15 1.17 19.22
CA TRP A 585 -16.50 -0.24 19.35
C TRP A 585 -17.99 -0.48 19.03
N PRO A 586 -18.39 -1.65 18.49
CA PRO A 586 -17.53 -2.76 18.07
C PRO A 586 -16.67 -2.42 16.85
N PHE A 587 -15.59 -3.18 16.66
CA PHE A 587 -14.67 -3.06 15.52
C PHE A 587 -15.40 -3.36 14.21
N GLN A 588 -15.27 -2.48 13.21
CA GLN A 588 -16.08 -2.51 11.98
C GLN A 588 -15.28 -2.40 10.68
N GLN A 589 -13.95 -2.33 10.75
CA GLN A 589 -13.10 -2.23 9.56
C GLN A 589 -13.13 -3.52 8.75
N LYS A 590 -13.39 -3.41 7.45
CA LYS A 590 -13.40 -4.54 6.52
C LYS A 590 -12.01 -5.18 6.47
N VAL A 591 -11.96 -6.50 6.64
CA VAL A 591 -10.73 -7.29 6.75
C VAL A 591 -10.56 -8.14 5.50
N THR A 592 -9.39 -8.05 4.88
CA THR A 592 -8.97 -8.91 3.77
C THR A 592 -7.92 -9.90 4.28
N LEU A 593 -8.15 -11.20 4.06
CA LEU A 593 -7.22 -12.29 4.35
C LEU A 593 -6.63 -12.78 3.02
N MET A 594 -5.32 -12.98 2.91
CA MET A 594 -4.67 -13.43 1.67
C MET A 594 -3.56 -14.47 1.91
N LEU A 595 -3.44 -15.44 1.01
CA LEU A 595 -2.26 -16.26 0.79
C LEU A 595 -1.57 -15.79 -0.49
N LEU A 596 -0.27 -15.48 -0.40
CA LEU A 596 0.47 -14.91 -1.52
C LEU A 596 1.02 -16.00 -2.45
N ASP A 597 0.87 -15.76 -3.75
CA ASP A 597 1.52 -16.52 -4.84
C ASP A 597 2.98 -16.09 -4.94
N GLN A 598 3.89 -17.05 -4.75
CA GLN A 598 5.35 -16.88 -4.75
C GLN A 598 6.02 -17.19 -6.10
N GLN A 599 5.24 -17.61 -7.10
CA GLN A 599 5.72 -18.04 -8.41
C GLN A 599 5.46 -16.99 -9.50
N SER A 600 4.26 -16.43 -9.56
CA SER A 600 3.89 -15.40 -10.55
C SER A 600 3.54 -14.05 -9.92
N GLY A 601 3.24 -14.01 -8.62
CA GLY A 601 2.76 -12.81 -7.93
C GLY A 601 1.36 -12.35 -8.32
N GLN A 602 0.68 -13.04 -9.25
CA GLN A 602 -0.60 -12.61 -9.83
C GLN A 602 -1.80 -13.43 -9.31
N ARG A 603 -1.58 -14.59 -8.68
CA ARG A 603 -2.64 -15.54 -8.29
C ARG A 603 -2.81 -15.67 -6.78
N HIS A 604 -2.76 -14.55 -6.06
CA HIS A 604 -3.03 -14.56 -4.62
C HIS A 604 -4.43 -15.11 -4.35
N LEU A 605 -4.57 -16.00 -3.38
CA LEU A 605 -5.89 -16.41 -2.89
C LEU A 605 -6.31 -15.44 -1.79
N SER A 606 -7.53 -14.90 -1.88
CA SER A 606 -8.02 -13.92 -0.92
C SER A 606 -9.48 -14.13 -0.58
N ASP A 607 -9.82 -13.86 0.67
CA ASP A 607 -11.19 -13.75 1.16
C ASP A 607 -11.34 -12.42 1.91
N THR A 608 -12.54 -11.86 1.99
CA THR A 608 -12.77 -10.50 2.51
C THR A 608 -14.13 -10.39 3.16
N PHE A 609 -14.14 -10.10 4.46
CA PHE A 609 -15.36 -9.95 5.25
C PHE A 609 -15.47 -8.56 5.87
N LYS A 610 -16.71 -8.13 6.15
CA LYS A 610 -16.97 -7.01 7.05
C LYS A 610 -17.30 -7.58 8.44
N PRO A 611 -16.68 -7.09 9.53
CA PRO A 611 -17.06 -7.49 10.88
C PRO A 611 -18.55 -7.31 11.17
N ASP A 612 -19.13 -8.28 11.87
CA ASP A 612 -20.50 -8.20 12.39
C ASP A 612 -20.51 -7.51 13.78
N PRO A 613 -21.22 -6.37 13.95
CA PRO A 613 -21.36 -5.70 15.24
C PRO A 613 -21.97 -6.56 16.37
N ALA A 614 -22.79 -7.57 16.04
CA ALA A 614 -23.43 -8.43 17.04
C ALA A 614 -22.47 -9.49 17.61
N SER A 615 -21.53 -9.98 16.82
CA SER A 615 -20.54 -11.00 17.21
C SER A 615 -19.61 -10.56 18.35
N SER A 616 -19.32 -11.49 19.26
CA SER A 616 -18.37 -11.32 20.35
C SER A 616 -16.92 -11.15 19.87
N SER A 617 -16.57 -11.62 18.67
CA SER A 617 -15.23 -11.46 18.08
C SER A 617 -14.78 -10.01 17.92
N PHE A 618 -15.72 -9.09 17.76
CA PHE A 618 -15.44 -7.69 17.39
C PHE A 618 -15.85 -6.67 18.47
N LYS A 619 -16.36 -7.12 19.62
CA LYS A 619 -16.63 -6.27 20.78
C LYS A 619 -15.32 -5.86 21.45
N ARG A 620 -15.35 -4.81 22.28
CA ARG A 620 -14.17 -4.34 23.01
C ARG A 620 -13.57 -5.49 23.84
N PRO A 621 -12.26 -5.79 23.71
CA PRO A 621 -11.64 -6.90 24.42
C PRO A 621 -11.76 -6.79 25.95
N THR A 622 -12.22 -7.88 26.56
CA THR A 622 -12.20 -8.10 28.02
C THR A 622 -11.07 -9.06 28.44
N THR A 623 -10.50 -9.78 27.47
CA THR A 623 -9.35 -10.69 27.57
C THR A 623 -8.27 -10.29 26.57
N GLU A 624 -7.06 -10.83 26.67
CA GLU A 624 -5.94 -10.46 25.78
C GLU A 624 -6.22 -10.67 24.28
N MET A 625 -7.08 -11.64 23.95
CA MET A 625 -7.56 -11.93 22.60
C MET A 625 -9.07 -12.19 22.65
N ASN A 626 -9.78 -11.68 21.64
CA ASN A 626 -11.17 -12.07 21.37
C ASN A 626 -11.24 -13.44 20.67
N ILE A 627 -12.46 -13.99 20.56
CA ILE A 627 -12.73 -15.18 19.74
C ILE A 627 -12.35 -14.88 18.27
N ALA A 628 -11.48 -15.70 17.71
CA ALA A 628 -10.99 -15.55 16.33
C ALA A 628 -12.14 -15.66 15.31
N SER A 629 -12.09 -14.86 14.23
CA SER A 629 -13.14 -14.83 13.19
C SER A 629 -12.52 -14.77 11.80
N GLY A 630 -13.11 -15.46 10.82
CA GLY A 630 -12.53 -15.69 9.50
C GLY A 630 -12.98 -17.02 8.92
N CYS A 631 -12.07 -17.72 8.23
CA CYS A 631 -12.42 -18.67 7.18
C CYS A 631 -11.87 -20.09 7.49
N PRO A 632 -12.73 -21.02 7.98
CA PRO A 632 -12.35 -22.42 8.20
C PRO A 632 -11.90 -23.14 6.92
N LEU A 633 -12.46 -22.78 5.76
CA LEU A 633 -12.20 -23.41 4.45
C LEU A 633 -11.33 -22.53 3.54
N PHE A 634 -10.41 -21.73 4.10
CA PHE A 634 -9.70 -20.66 3.37
C PHE A 634 -8.92 -21.16 2.13
N VAL A 635 -8.19 -22.28 2.23
CA VAL A 635 -7.55 -22.94 1.07
C VAL A 635 -7.43 -24.44 1.31
N SER A 636 -7.76 -25.26 0.31
CA SER A 636 -7.58 -26.72 0.43
C SER A 636 -6.09 -27.08 0.42
N HIS A 637 -5.70 -28.14 1.15
CA HIS A 637 -4.32 -28.65 1.13
C HIS A 637 -3.84 -28.95 -0.29
N SER A 638 -4.70 -29.54 -1.13
CA SER A 638 -4.37 -29.86 -2.53
C SER A 638 -4.04 -28.65 -3.43
N VAL A 639 -4.45 -27.44 -3.05
CA VAL A 639 -4.12 -26.19 -3.75
C VAL A 639 -2.92 -25.50 -3.08
N LEU A 640 -2.88 -25.49 -1.75
CA LEU A 640 -1.80 -24.91 -0.95
C LEU A 640 -0.46 -25.62 -1.19
N GLU A 641 -0.45 -26.95 -1.27
CA GLU A 641 0.74 -27.78 -1.43
C GLU A 641 1.24 -27.86 -2.89
N THR A 642 1.14 -26.73 -3.60
CA THR A 642 1.69 -26.53 -4.93
C THR A 642 2.87 -25.54 -4.89
N PRO A 643 3.84 -25.64 -5.83
CA PRO A 643 4.99 -24.71 -5.91
C PRO A 643 4.62 -23.23 -6.13
N THR A 644 3.35 -22.94 -6.39
CA THR A 644 2.81 -21.58 -6.51
C THR A 644 2.67 -20.88 -5.16
N TYR A 645 2.36 -21.62 -4.08
CA TYR A 645 2.10 -21.05 -2.75
C TYR A 645 3.12 -21.48 -1.69
N ILE A 646 3.70 -22.68 -1.78
CA ILE A 646 4.85 -23.08 -0.97
C ILE A 646 6.10 -22.98 -1.83
N LYS A 647 7.11 -22.27 -1.32
CA LYS A 647 8.46 -22.22 -1.88
C LYS A 647 9.46 -22.23 -0.73
N ASP A 648 10.56 -22.97 -0.85
CA ASP A 648 11.63 -23.06 0.15
C ASP A 648 11.12 -23.43 1.57
N ASP A 649 10.11 -24.32 1.64
CA ASP A 649 9.31 -24.71 2.83
C ASP A 649 8.69 -23.52 3.61
N ILE A 650 8.39 -22.43 2.91
CA ILE A 650 7.83 -21.19 3.42
C ILE A 650 6.49 -20.88 2.74
N ILE A 651 5.55 -20.32 3.51
CA ILE A 651 4.37 -19.62 3.00
C ILE A 651 4.30 -18.18 3.51
N PHE A 652 3.68 -17.30 2.72
CA PHE A 652 3.42 -15.91 3.09
C PHE A 652 1.92 -15.63 3.13
N ILE A 653 1.45 -15.17 4.28
CA ILE A 653 0.07 -14.76 4.51
C ILE A 653 0.06 -13.24 4.68
N LYS A 654 -0.87 -12.55 4.00
CA LYS A 654 -1.06 -11.10 4.13
C LYS A 654 -2.45 -10.80 4.66
N LEU A 655 -2.57 -9.92 5.65
CA LEU A 655 -3.84 -9.33 6.06
C LEU A 655 -3.82 -7.83 5.75
N MET A 656 -4.98 -7.27 5.40
CA MET A 656 -5.14 -5.84 5.15
C MET A 656 -6.47 -5.34 5.71
N LEU A 657 -6.45 -4.14 6.30
CA LEU A 657 -7.63 -3.45 6.80
C LEU A 657 -8.03 -2.30 5.88
N ASP A 658 -9.34 -2.16 5.68
CA ASP A 658 -9.93 -0.94 5.14
C ASP A 658 -9.93 0.14 6.22
N LEU A 659 -8.99 1.09 6.14
CA LEU A 659 -8.88 2.21 7.08
C LEU A 659 -9.69 3.45 6.66
N SER A 660 -10.34 3.44 5.48
CA SER A 660 -10.98 4.64 4.89
C SER A 660 -12.15 5.20 5.70
N ASN A 661 -12.66 4.44 6.67
CA ASN A 661 -13.79 4.81 7.52
C ASN A 661 -13.37 5.24 8.95
N LEU A 662 -12.07 5.26 9.27
CA LEU A 662 -11.56 5.79 10.54
C LEU A 662 -11.15 7.26 10.36
N PRO A 663 -11.53 8.17 11.28
CA PRO A 663 -11.04 9.54 11.24
C PRO A 663 -9.51 9.58 11.44
N PRO A 664 -8.77 10.45 10.74
CA PRO A 664 -7.34 10.61 10.97
C PRO A 664 -7.08 11.08 12.42
N PRO A 665 -5.95 10.71 13.03
CA PRO A 665 -5.61 11.13 14.39
C PRO A 665 -5.55 12.66 14.46
N ASN A 666 -6.33 13.23 15.38
CA ASN A 666 -6.46 14.68 15.55
C ASN A 666 -5.11 15.29 15.97
N PRO A 667 -4.49 16.21 15.19
CA PRO A 667 -3.14 16.72 15.46
C PRO A 667 -3.02 17.67 16.67
N ALA A 668 -4.08 17.82 17.47
CA ALA A 668 -4.19 18.79 18.56
C ALA A 668 -3.58 18.35 19.92
N ASN A 669 -2.74 17.30 19.94
CA ASN A 669 -2.05 16.81 21.15
C ASN A 669 -0.62 16.33 20.82
N GLN A 670 0.25 17.29 20.49
CA GLN A 670 1.73 17.16 20.52
C GLN A 670 2.30 18.45 21.12
#